data_AF-A0A1W9WY15-F1
#
_entry.id   AF-A0A1W9WY15-F1
#
_cell.length_a   1.000
_cell.length_b   1.000
_cell.length_c   1.000
_cell.angle_alpha   90.00
_cell.angle_beta   90.00
_cell.angle_gamma   90.00
#
_symmetry.space_group_name_H-M   'P 1'
#
loop_
_entity.id
_entity.type
_entity.pdbx_description
1 polymer ?
#
loop_
_entity_poly.entity_id
_entity_poly.type
_entity_poly.pdbx_seq_one_letter_code
_entity_poly.pdbx_strand_id
1 'polypeptide(L)'
;MLDPKKTLNEAKILIQTGNPEKITRAEELLQQIQQEHPGYATQASRLMANINKDISSSQPISRKAQELSQTWAGINSIEDGKLYKFLAKLFDLKLRQETAITNLRRQVVKQLSKWIGQINDNEWLNSLIEPIKQHPEFNHQLDDALNTLRQTQLSDKYKAIATKVNDALTNWAVEEASQSLSTLPPSLPVTLQNQVTQLQQNINDVENDIQRLETLLTEISTPPFTDWAQLQKQIKQRQKLQTFQVKSNYVTPADWQAKIEAKLQEFSTHIQEFLKNKAQTCHSLAAVHEFYREFNRLDLNDVDLEIKWFEHAQNAFQTENDNELKKAASPQELEQIHQRLSAEKASLPAWLADWLQNRADAVSALIKQWPTIKTGADFVSDVNSSVALPDAFQQQLGEYQQLWQNLQKIEQQIDLKNAPTDNDFKKATKDLEFLSTNRPEHQFLQKLLALAETNRQHSRFDTALEQWDIDHFLEICRAATPSETVLPYLQLAESETESGLLETLKKLDEAPKFSNSQQATVWWQDWHTAISQLPEKREWPDQFSQQLEKIATERKRAWFEILDALLCDPQSTAPVYDETANTLENWRNSADANFIKYYNNLKRLAWQKHATECMAAKNWQGAQDALAQFKNAGGDNKTLERLNVLLNVRQAEAESLNKLADVLWEQWHLINTYLPYEIGGFLYNTIRFSWQNNDTVRLSTLRQLARGLSPEQRTAPLLTLWLDWLEIEQALAAPEISQKTLSKFVKLVFTDNGHAIPDELRPPLKRLLSHWQTPPIDKEERQNKRGKILYAWFYNACHRVQPPLILEAVEPLTQLTQQSEQTAARTKNDLAQLTNISDTDITDAQTTLQSEVALWQRLADYSKLLPFPPAHQPRAPNSLDETNALVEKLAQVKQQLVELEDADLREAQHNRQLINIQGFIKKELHAFVVCDTWLSRANALEPLTRLAFSLSQFKKATCCFGSDGSDNDGCDELDPLNKRDLLVTMGKYSLELIQRFEHANVVERGMWQRVSEECWTLVCQEGGVLLPVPDKPDLQELRDLLPTLNDEEQKFRQALTKLANEASQTHVPAGAEINVNKDKYQAFFAAFPEHPPRTRRSYRLFDKEIRKEPMATLLTQQHSQSKLPDWVNKAIGNE
;
A
#
# COMPACT_ATOMS: atom_id res chain seq x y z
N MET A 1 61.45 -49.05 -41.37
CA MET A 1 59.98 -49.16 -41.56
C MET A 1 59.71 -50.31 -42.52
N LEU A 2 59.00 -51.33 -42.05
CA LEU A 2 58.66 -52.51 -42.86
C LEU A 2 57.51 -52.15 -43.82
N ASP A 3 57.57 -52.66 -45.05
CA ASP A 3 56.52 -52.44 -46.06
C ASP A 3 55.24 -53.20 -45.64
N PRO A 4 54.10 -52.51 -45.43
CA PRO A 4 52.86 -53.14 -44.98
C PRO A 4 52.35 -54.21 -45.94
N LYS A 5 52.63 -54.10 -47.25
CA LYS A 5 52.22 -55.11 -48.24
C LYS A 5 53.05 -56.39 -48.10
N LYS A 6 54.33 -56.26 -47.75
CA LYS A 6 55.24 -57.39 -47.50
C LYS A 6 54.89 -58.09 -46.18
N THR A 7 54.59 -57.29 -45.15
CA THR A 7 54.19 -57.77 -43.82
C THR A 7 52.83 -58.49 -43.86
N LEU A 8 51.88 -57.99 -44.66
CA LEU A 8 50.58 -58.66 -44.88
C LEU A 8 50.74 -60.00 -45.62
N ASN A 9 51.66 -60.07 -46.59
CA ASN A 9 51.95 -61.33 -47.29
C ASN A 9 52.69 -62.34 -46.39
N GLU A 10 53.58 -61.87 -45.53
CA GLU A 10 54.26 -62.70 -44.53
C GLU A 10 53.25 -63.30 -43.53
N ALA A 11 52.32 -62.49 -43.02
CA ALA A 11 51.22 -62.97 -42.19
C ALA A 11 50.36 -64.01 -42.94
N LYS A 12 50.06 -63.80 -44.22
CA LYS A 12 49.34 -64.78 -45.06
C LYS A 12 50.08 -66.12 -45.19
N ILE A 13 51.39 -66.09 -45.42
CA ILE A 13 52.22 -67.30 -45.55
C ILE A 13 52.28 -68.02 -44.20
N LEU A 14 52.44 -67.28 -43.10
CA LEU A 14 52.49 -67.85 -41.75
C LEU A 14 51.17 -68.55 -41.37
N ILE A 15 50.02 -67.97 -41.72
CA ILE A 15 48.69 -68.58 -41.51
C ILE A 15 48.56 -69.89 -42.30
N GLN A 16 49.07 -69.96 -43.53
CA GLN A 16 48.99 -71.16 -44.37
C GLN A 16 49.81 -72.35 -43.85
N THR A 17 50.73 -72.14 -42.91
CA THR A 17 51.54 -73.23 -42.35
C THR A 17 50.83 -74.11 -41.33
N GLY A 18 49.70 -73.65 -40.77
CA GLY A 18 48.92 -74.40 -39.76
C GLY A 18 49.63 -74.61 -38.41
N ASN A 19 50.80 -74.01 -38.19
CA ASN A 19 51.56 -74.12 -36.94
C ASN A 19 51.06 -73.04 -35.93
N PRO A 20 50.66 -73.41 -34.70
CA PRO A 20 50.09 -72.49 -33.71
C PRO A 20 50.97 -71.29 -33.39
N GLU A 21 52.29 -71.49 -33.21
CA GLU A 21 53.21 -70.40 -32.87
C GLU A 21 53.40 -69.42 -34.03
N LYS A 22 53.33 -69.93 -35.27
CA LYS A 22 53.38 -69.09 -36.49
C LYS A 22 52.07 -68.36 -36.73
N ILE A 23 50.94 -68.93 -36.32
CA ILE A 23 49.63 -68.28 -36.37
C ILE A 23 49.58 -67.12 -35.38
N THR A 24 50.09 -67.29 -34.14
CA THR A 24 50.19 -66.19 -33.17
C THR A 24 51.10 -65.07 -33.68
N ARG A 25 52.24 -65.42 -34.29
CA ARG A 25 53.12 -64.44 -34.96
C ARG A 25 52.41 -63.72 -36.10
N ALA A 26 51.52 -64.40 -36.84
CA ALA A 26 50.72 -63.78 -37.89
C ALA A 26 49.63 -62.85 -37.33
N GLU A 27 49.01 -63.20 -36.21
CA GLU A 27 48.02 -62.36 -35.51
C GLU A 27 48.66 -61.06 -34.99
N GLU A 28 49.86 -61.15 -34.40
CA GLU A 28 50.63 -59.99 -33.96
C GLU A 28 50.96 -59.05 -35.15
N LEU A 29 51.43 -59.60 -36.27
CA LEU A 29 51.72 -58.83 -37.48
C LEU A 29 50.45 -58.19 -38.07
N LEU A 30 49.30 -58.87 -38.02
CA LEU A 30 48.02 -58.34 -38.51
C LEU A 30 47.42 -57.27 -37.59
N GLN A 31 47.56 -57.41 -36.27
CA GLN A 31 47.18 -56.37 -35.31
C GLN A 31 48.06 -55.13 -35.44
N GLN A 32 49.37 -55.33 -35.64
CA GLN A 32 50.28 -54.21 -35.89
C GLN A 32 49.91 -53.45 -37.18
N ILE A 33 49.54 -54.16 -38.25
CA ILE A 33 49.02 -53.53 -39.49
C ILE A 33 47.71 -52.76 -39.24
N GLN A 34 46.80 -53.28 -38.41
CA GLN A 34 45.54 -52.58 -38.08
C GLN A 34 45.77 -51.28 -37.30
N GLN A 35 46.75 -51.26 -36.40
CA GLN A 35 47.05 -50.11 -35.56
C GLN A 35 47.87 -49.05 -36.30
N GLU A 36 48.84 -49.46 -37.11
CA GLU A 36 49.82 -48.55 -37.72
C GLU A 36 49.50 -48.17 -39.18
N HIS A 37 48.68 -48.96 -39.89
CA HIS A 37 48.45 -48.78 -41.34
C HIS A 37 46.96 -48.90 -41.75
N PRO A 38 46.15 -47.85 -41.56
CA PRO A 38 44.70 -47.86 -41.77
C PRO A 38 44.25 -48.31 -43.17
N GLY A 39 45.04 -48.02 -44.21
CA GLY A 39 44.76 -48.42 -45.59
C GLY A 39 44.76 -49.93 -45.85
N TYR A 40 45.39 -50.73 -44.97
CA TYR A 40 45.42 -52.20 -45.04
C TYR A 40 44.61 -52.87 -43.92
N ALA A 41 44.06 -52.08 -42.99
CA ALA A 41 43.33 -52.58 -41.82
C ALA A 41 42.15 -53.48 -42.20
N THR A 42 41.39 -53.15 -43.25
CA THR A 42 40.24 -53.95 -43.69
C THR A 42 40.66 -55.34 -44.24
N GLN A 43 41.82 -55.44 -44.88
CA GLN A 43 42.36 -56.73 -45.34
C GLN A 43 42.97 -57.54 -44.19
N ALA A 44 43.61 -56.88 -43.23
CA ALA A 44 44.11 -57.51 -42.02
C ALA A 44 42.97 -58.05 -41.15
N SER A 45 41.88 -57.29 -41.01
CA SER A 45 40.65 -57.72 -40.32
C SER A 45 39.99 -58.93 -40.99
N ARG A 46 39.98 -58.99 -42.32
CA ARG A 46 39.47 -60.16 -43.05
C ARG A 46 40.32 -61.41 -42.85
N LEU A 47 41.64 -61.28 -42.76
CA LEU A 47 42.54 -62.40 -42.45
C LEU A 47 42.40 -62.87 -41.00
N MET A 48 42.29 -61.95 -40.04
CA MET A 48 41.99 -62.28 -38.64
C MET A 48 40.62 -62.96 -38.48
N ALA A 49 39.61 -62.55 -39.26
CA ALA A 49 38.31 -63.21 -39.26
C ALA A 49 38.36 -64.65 -39.81
N ASN A 50 39.27 -64.93 -40.75
CA ASN A 50 39.48 -66.28 -41.27
C ASN A 50 40.24 -67.18 -40.28
N ILE A 51 41.21 -66.65 -39.52
CA ILE A 51 41.89 -67.39 -38.43
C ILE A 51 40.87 -67.83 -37.37
N ASN A 52 39.93 -66.95 -37.00
CA ASN A 52 38.88 -67.26 -36.03
C ASN A 52 37.82 -68.26 -36.55
N LYS A 53 37.74 -68.49 -37.86
CA LYS A 53 36.75 -69.42 -38.44
C LYS A 53 37.22 -70.87 -38.47
N ASP A 54 38.53 -71.11 -38.47
CA ASP A 54 39.11 -72.47 -38.55
C ASP A 54 39.59 -73.05 -37.20
N ILE A 55 39.62 -72.27 -36.11
CA ILE A 55 40.05 -72.77 -34.77
C ILE A 55 38.90 -73.39 -33.96
N SER A 56 37.65 -73.28 -34.42
CA SER A 56 36.49 -73.92 -33.76
C SER A 56 36.21 -75.34 -34.26
N SER A 57 37.20 -76.22 -34.29
CA SER A 57 36.95 -77.66 -34.22
C SER A 57 38.20 -78.43 -33.82
N SER A 58 38.33 -78.74 -32.53
CA SER A 58 38.78 -80.04 -32.00
C SER A 58 39.37 -79.94 -30.58
N GLN A 59 38.52 -79.80 -29.57
CA GLN A 59 38.75 -80.48 -28.29
C GLN A 59 37.40 -80.90 -27.68
N PRO A 60 37.29 -82.09 -27.07
CA PRO A 60 36.04 -82.58 -26.52
C PRO A 60 35.71 -81.80 -25.25
N ILE A 61 34.71 -80.93 -25.32
CA ILE A 61 34.13 -80.27 -24.15
C ILE A 61 33.45 -81.36 -23.30
N SER A 62 33.82 -81.45 -22.03
CA SER A 62 33.14 -82.28 -21.03
C SER A 62 31.64 -81.96 -21.03
N ARG A 63 30.77 -82.99 -21.10
CA ARG A 63 29.29 -82.85 -21.13
C ARG A 63 28.76 -81.92 -20.03
N LYS A 64 29.45 -81.90 -18.88
CA LYS A 64 29.10 -81.10 -17.71
C LYS A 64 29.34 -79.60 -17.91
N ALA A 65 30.40 -79.22 -18.63
CA ALA A 65 30.66 -77.83 -18.99
C ALA A 65 29.64 -77.30 -20.02
N GLN A 66 29.17 -78.17 -20.92
CA GLN A 66 28.14 -77.83 -21.90
C GLN A 66 26.77 -77.60 -21.24
N GLU A 67 26.38 -78.44 -20.28
CA GLU A 67 25.16 -78.28 -19.48
C GLU A 67 25.16 -76.98 -18.65
N LEU A 68 26.29 -76.65 -18.02
CA LEU A 68 26.44 -75.39 -17.27
C LEU A 68 26.39 -74.17 -18.20
N SER A 69 27.03 -74.23 -19.37
CA SER A 69 26.99 -73.13 -20.33
C SER A 69 25.57 -72.91 -20.89
N GLN A 70 24.79 -73.96 -21.12
CA GLN A 70 23.39 -73.85 -21.53
C GLN A 70 22.51 -73.28 -20.41
N THR A 71 22.76 -73.69 -19.16
CA THR A 71 22.05 -73.14 -17.98
C THR A 71 22.31 -71.65 -17.84
N TRP A 72 23.57 -71.22 -18.01
CA TRP A 72 23.96 -69.81 -17.98
C TRP A 72 23.29 -68.98 -19.08
N ALA A 73 23.22 -69.51 -20.32
CA ALA A 73 22.56 -68.82 -21.43
C ALA A 73 21.06 -68.57 -21.20
N GLY A 74 20.44 -69.28 -20.24
CA GLY A 74 19.05 -69.06 -19.83
C GLY A 74 18.88 -68.10 -18.65
N ILE A 75 19.96 -67.58 -18.05
CA ILE A 75 19.93 -66.65 -16.92
C ILE A 75 20.24 -65.24 -17.42
N ASN A 76 19.22 -64.38 -17.46
CA ASN A 76 19.32 -63.04 -18.06
C ASN A 76 19.31 -61.89 -17.04
N SER A 77 19.02 -62.17 -15.76
CA SER A 77 18.99 -61.16 -14.70
C SER A 77 19.54 -61.72 -13.38
N ILE A 78 19.90 -60.82 -12.48
CA ILE A 78 20.39 -61.19 -11.14
C ILE A 78 19.28 -61.75 -10.24
N GLU A 79 18.02 -61.42 -10.53
CA GLU A 79 16.83 -61.88 -9.80
C GLU A 79 16.33 -63.26 -10.28
N ASP A 80 16.98 -63.87 -11.28
CA ASP A 80 16.58 -65.19 -11.76
C ASP A 80 16.71 -66.23 -10.64
N GLY A 81 15.60 -66.86 -10.25
CA GLY A 81 15.56 -67.86 -9.18
C GLY A 81 16.47 -69.09 -9.42
N LYS A 82 16.99 -69.28 -10.64
CA LYS A 82 17.98 -70.32 -10.97
C LYS A 82 19.42 -69.89 -10.70
N LEU A 83 19.72 -68.59 -10.61
CA LEU A 83 21.08 -68.04 -10.52
C LEU A 83 21.83 -68.56 -9.29
N TYR A 84 21.24 -68.51 -8.10
CA TYR A 84 21.88 -69.00 -6.89
C TYR A 84 22.29 -70.48 -6.99
N LYS A 85 21.35 -71.33 -7.45
CA LYS A 85 21.60 -72.77 -7.65
C LYS A 85 22.64 -73.02 -8.75
N PHE A 86 22.66 -72.17 -9.77
CA PHE A 86 23.65 -72.21 -10.84
C PHE A 86 25.05 -71.84 -10.33
N LEU A 87 25.20 -70.77 -9.56
CA LEU A 87 26.48 -70.34 -8.99
C LEU A 87 27.05 -71.39 -8.03
N ALA A 88 26.21 -71.96 -7.15
CA ALA A 88 26.62 -73.04 -6.27
C ALA A 88 27.13 -74.27 -7.04
N LYS A 89 26.53 -74.60 -8.18
CA LYS A 89 26.98 -75.70 -9.05
C LYS A 89 28.23 -75.34 -9.85
N LEU A 90 28.31 -74.14 -10.40
CA LEU A 90 29.44 -73.68 -11.21
C LEU A 90 30.71 -73.57 -10.36
N PHE A 91 30.59 -73.11 -9.12
CA PHE A 91 31.68 -72.95 -8.16
C PHE A 91 31.86 -74.15 -7.22
N ASP A 92 31.32 -75.31 -7.55
CA ASP A 92 31.64 -76.56 -6.84
C ASP A 92 33.15 -76.85 -6.94
N LEU A 93 33.78 -77.09 -5.79
CA LEU A 93 35.22 -77.40 -5.67
C LEU A 93 35.61 -78.65 -6.48
N LYS A 94 34.68 -79.57 -6.73
CA LYS A 94 34.92 -80.79 -7.52
C LYS A 94 35.12 -80.54 -9.02
N LEU A 95 34.85 -79.32 -9.51
CA LEU A 95 34.95 -78.95 -10.93
C LEU A 95 36.24 -78.18 -11.28
N ARG A 96 37.20 -78.09 -10.35
CA ARG A 96 38.37 -77.18 -10.43
C ARG A 96 39.38 -77.47 -11.56
N GLN A 97 39.37 -78.67 -12.14
CA GLN A 97 40.43 -79.09 -13.08
C GLN A 97 40.08 -78.89 -14.57
N GLU A 98 38.88 -78.40 -14.90
CA GLU A 98 38.45 -78.23 -16.29
C GLU A 98 38.59 -76.77 -16.78
N THR A 99 39.42 -76.56 -17.82
CA THR A 99 39.69 -75.24 -18.41
C THR A 99 38.42 -74.54 -18.93
N ALA A 100 37.46 -75.31 -19.46
CA ALA A 100 36.17 -74.79 -19.94
C ALA A 100 35.31 -74.23 -18.79
N ILE A 101 35.33 -74.85 -17.61
CA ILE A 101 34.61 -74.38 -16.42
C ILE A 101 35.24 -73.10 -15.88
N THR A 102 36.58 -73.01 -15.87
CA THR A 102 37.31 -71.80 -15.44
C THR A 102 36.97 -70.60 -16.32
N ASN A 103 36.85 -70.80 -17.64
CA ASN A 103 36.44 -69.73 -18.56
C ASN A 103 34.98 -69.30 -18.33
N LEU A 104 34.07 -70.24 -18.08
CA LEU A 104 32.68 -69.94 -17.75
C LEU A 104 32.56 -69.18 -16.42
N ARG A 105 33.31 -69.58 -15.37
CA ARG A 105 33.41 -68.86 -14.09
C ARG A 105 33.81 -67.41 -14.29
N ARG A 106 34.83 -67.15 -15.12
CA ARG A 106 35.30 -65.79 -15.42
C ARG A 106 34.24 -64.96 -16.13
N GLN A 107 33.50 -65.53 -17.08
CA GLN A 107 32.40 -64.84 -17.76
C GLN A 107 31.25 -64.49 -16.81
N VAL A 108 30.89 -65.45 -15.94
CA VAL A 108 29.82 -65.28 -14.95
C VAL A 108 30.17 -64.22 -13.92
N VAL A 109 31.40 -64.24 -13.38
CA VAL A 109 31.87 -63.24 -12.40
C VAL A 109 31.91 -61.84 -13.01
N LYS A 110 32.36 -61.71 -14.26
CA LYS A 110 32.35 -60.43 -15.00
C LYS A 110 30.94 -59.89 -15.25
N GLN A 111 29.96 -60.77 -15.41
CA GLN A 111 28.57 -60.35 -15.58
C GLN A 111 27.92 -60.01 -14.22
N LEU A 112 28.20 -60.81 -13.19
CA LEU A 112 27.76 -60.53 -11.82
C LEU A 112 28.28 -59.19 -11.33
N SER A 113 29.56 -58.84 -11.56
CA SER A 113 30.10 -57.55 -11.15
C SER A 113 29.36 -56.36 -11.77
N LYS A 114 28.79 -56.51 -12.98
CA LYS A 114 27.90 -55.50 -13.59
C LYS A 114 26.53 -55.44 -12.93
N TRP A 115 26.00 -56.58 -12.51
CA TRP A 115 24.68 -56.67 -11.88
C TRP A 115 24.68 -56.26 -10.41
N ILE A 116 25.79 -56.41 -9.68
CA ILE A 116 25.89 -56.09 -8.24
C ILE A 116 25.51 -54.63 -7.92
N GLY A 117 25.79 -53.69 -8.82
CA GLY A 117 25.39 -52.29 -8.66
C GLY A 117 23.87 -52.05 -8.65
N GLN A 118 23.06 -53.07 -8.96
CA GLN A 118 21.60 -53.00 -9.03
C GLN A 118 20.92 -53.58 -7.77
N ILE A 119 21.68 -54.09 -6.80
CA ILE A 119 21.15 -54.77 -5.62
C ILE A 119 21.13 -53.84 -4.41
N ASN A 120 19.96 -53.71 -3.80
CA ASN A 120 19.77 -52.94 -2.56
C ASN A 120 19.80 -53.82 -1.28
N ASP A 121 19.65 -55.15 -1.43
CA ASP A 121 19.65 -56.11 -0.33
C ASP A 121 21.06 -56.71 -0.12
N ASN A 122 21.76 -56.19 0.90
CA ASN A 122 23.11 -56.63 1.25
C ASN A 122 23.14 -58.07 1.80
N GLU A 123 22.05 -58.58 2.40
CA GLU A 123 21.98 -59.94 2.94
C GLU A 123 21.84 -60.97 1.81
N TRP A 124 20.97 -60.67 0.85
CA TRP A 124 20.80 -61.49 -0.34
C TRP A 124 22.05 -61.47 -1.23
N LEU A 125 22.66 -60.29 -1.42
CA LEU A 125 23.92 -60.14 -2.15
C LEU A 125 25.05 -60.96 -1.51
N ASN A 126 25.20 -60.88 -0.19
CA ASN A 126 26.20 -61.66 0.54
C ASN A 126 25.99 -63.17 0.38
N SER A 127 24.73 -63.62 0.40
CA SER A 127 24.37 -65.01 0.17
C SER A 127 24.71 -65.45 -1.26
N LEU A 128 24.44 -64.60 -2.26
CA LEU A 128 24.67 -64.88 -3.68
C LEU A 128 26.16 -65.05 -4.04
N ILE A 129 27.05 -64.28 -3.41
CA ILE A 129 28.50 -64.30 -3.68
C ILE A 129 29.26 -65.32 -2.83
N GLU A 130 28.63 -65.90 -1.81
CA GLU A 130 29.26 -66.85 -0.89
C GLU A 130 29.91 -68.06 -1.59
N PRO A 131 29.29 -68.68 -2.62
CA PRO A 131 29.94 -69.75 -3.39
C PRO A 131 31.21 -69.30 -4.13
N ILE A 132 31.31 -68.00 -4.47
CA ILE A 132 32.42 -67.43 -5.23
C ILE A 132 33.59 -67.08 -4.29
N LYS A 133 33.30 -66.63 -3.06
CA LYS A 133 34.33 -66.35 -2.03
C LYS A 133 35.21 -67.56 -1.73
N GLN A 134 34.71 -68.78 -1.93
CA GLN A 134 35.50 -70.01 -1.77
C GLN A 134 36.58 -70.21 -2.84
N HIS A 135 36.62 -69.36 -3.88
CA HIS A 135 37.62 -69.36 -4.95
C HIS A 135 38.37 -68.01 -4.99
N PRO A 136 39.56 -67.92 -4.35
CA PRO A 136 40.30 -66.67 -4.20
C PRO A 136 40.60 -65.96 -5.53
N GLU A 137 40.85 -66.73 -6.59
CA GLU A 137 41.15 -66.24 -7.94
C GLU A 137 40.01 -65.43 -8.60
N PHE A 138 38.78 -65.55 -8.10
CA PHE A 138 37.60 -64.81 -8.61
C PHE A 138 37.07 -63.79 -7.60
N ASN A 139 37.37 -63.94 -6.31
CA ASN A 139 36.89 -63.04 -5.26
C ASN A 139 37.39 -61.60 -5.47
N HIS A 140 38.67 -61.42 -5.83
CA HIS A 140 39.24 -60.11 -6.11
C HIS A 140 38.54 -59.35 -7.26
N GLN A 141 37.87 -60.05 -8.19
CA GLN A 141 37.16 -59.41 -9.30
C GLN A 141 35.78 -58.86 -8.90
N LEU A 142 35.28 -59.23 -7.72
CA LEU A 142 34.00 -58.75 -7.17
C LEU A 142 34.20 -57.65 -6.12
N ASP A 143 35.35 -57.63 -5.44
CA ASP A 143 35.67 -56.67 -4.37
C ASP A 143 35.53 -55.20 -4.85
N ASP A 144 35.97 -54.88 -6.07
CA ASP A 144 35.82 -53.53 -6.65
C ASP A 144 34.35 -53.12 -6.84
N ALA A 145 33.51 -54.04 -7.32
CA ALA A 145 32.08 -53.80 -7.51
C ALA A 145 31.34 -53.66 -6.17
N LEU A 146 31.72 -54.47 -5.17
CA LEU A 146 31.18 -54.40 -3.81
C LEU A 146 31.59 -53.10 -3.09
N ASN A 147 32.84 -52.65 -3.26
CA ASN A 147 33.31 -51.38 -2.74
C ASN A 147 32.62 -50.18 -3.40
N THR A 148 32.40 -50.24 -4.71
CA THR A 148 31.63 -49.23 -5.45
C THR A 148 30.19 -49.15 -4.93
N LEU A 149 29.51 -50.28 -4.72
CA LEU A 149 28.16 -50.32 -4.16
C LEU A 149 28.11 -49.70 -2.75
N ARG A 150 29.07 -50.04 -1.88
CA ARG A 150 29.18 -49.47 -0.52
C ARG A 150 29.35 -47.95 -0.56
N GLN A 151 30.21 -47.43 -1.44
CA GLN A 151 30.42 -45.98 -1.59
C GLN A 151 29.15 -45.27 -2.08
N THR A 152 28.43 -45.85 -3.04
CA THR A 152 27.14 -45.30 -3.52
C THR A 152 26.09 -45.27 -2.41
N GLN A 153 25.91 -46.38 -1.69
CA GLN A 153 24.97 -46.45 -0.55
C GLN A 153 25.30 -45.42 0.55
N LEU A 154 26.59 -45.17 0.79
CA LEU A 154 27.06 -44.21 1.79
C LEU A 154 26.88 -42.76 1.33
N SER A 155 27.09 -42.49 0.04
CA SER A 155 26.79 -41.19 -0.60
C SER A 155 25.29 -40.86 -0.59
N ASP A 156 24.43 -41.85 -0.88
CA ASP A 156 22.97 -41.66 -0.84
C ASP A 156 22.46 -41.43 0.59
N LYS A 157 23.02 -42.16 1.57
CA LYS A 157 22.77 -41.88 3.00
C LYS A 157 23.19 -40.47 3.39
N TYR A 158 24.39 -40.03 2.97
CA TYR A 158 24.85 -38.67 3.22
C TYR A 158 23.89 -37.64 2.61
N LYS A 159 23.48 -37.79 1.34
CA LYS A 159 22.53 -36.86 0.70
C LYS A 159 21.23 -36.75 1.47
N ALA A 160 20.66 -37.88 1.90
CA ALA A 160 19.44 -37.90 2.70
C ALA A 160 19.62 -37.16 4.04
N ILE A 161 20.75 -37.35 4.71
CA ILE A 161 21.08 -36.67 5.97
C ILE A 161 21.32 -35.18 5.73
N ALA A 162 22.05 -34.80 4.70
CA ALA A 162 22.28 -33.40 4.33
C ALA A 162 20.97 -32.68 3.99
N THR A 163 19.99 -33.35 3.39
CA THR A 163 18.63 -32.80 3.21
C THR A 163 17.98 -32.54 4.57
N LYS A 164 17.94 -33.55 5.44
CA LYS A 164 17.37 -33.41 6.79
C LYS A 164 18.02 -32.30 7.62
N VAL A 165 19.35 -32.18 7.55
CA VAL A 165 20.11 -31.12 8.23
C VAL A 165 19.70 -29.75 7.70
N ASN A 166 19.67 -29.56 6.38
CA ASN A 166 19.27 -28.26 5.81
C ASN A 166 17.81 -27.93 6.11
N ASP A 167 16.89 -28.89 6.03
CA ASP A 167 15.48 -28.70 6.36
C ASP A 167 15.32 -28.31 7.85
N ALA A 168 16.07 -28.96 8.74
CA ALA A 168 16.12 -28.58 10.15
C ALA A 168 16.68 -27.16 10.35
N LEU A 169 17.76 -26.79 9.65
CA LEU A 169 18.34 -25.46 9.71
C LEU A 169 17.43 -24.36 9.15
N THR A 170 16.60 -24.64 8.14
CA THR A 170 15.58 -23.67 7.68
C THR A 170 14.52 -23.35 8.73
N ASN A 171 14.33 -24.26 9.71
CA ASN A 171 13.46 -24.05 10.86
C ASN A 171 14.24 -23.72 12.14
N TRP A 172 15.54 -23.41 12.03
CA TRP A 172 16.44 -23.14 13.16
C TRP A 172 16.48 -24.28 14.22
N ALA A 173 16.20 -25.52 13.81
CA ALA A 173 16.21 -26.70 14.66
C ALA A 173 17.63 -27.32 14.76
N VAL A 174 18.55 -26.60 15.43
CA VAL A 174 19.98 -26.96 15.54
C VAL A 174 20.18 -28.35 16.17
N GLU A 175 19.36 -28.74 17.14
CA GLU A 175 19.43 -30.06 17.78
C GLU A 175 19.04 -31.19 16.81
N GLU A 176 17.96 -31.01 16.04
CA GLU A 176 17.53 -31.99 15.03
C GLU A 176 18.54 -32.12 13.87
N ALA A 177 19.15 -31.00 13.48
CA ALA A 177 20.23 -30.96 12.52
C ALA A 177 21.46 -31.73 13.04
N SER A 178 21.88 -31.48 14.29
CA SER A 178 23.00 -32.17 14.94
C SER A 178 22.72 -33.66 15.13
N GLN A 179 21.51 -34.03 15.53
CA GLN A 179 21.10 -35.42 15.69
C GLN A 179 21.08 -36.14 14.35
N SER A 180 20.56 -35.50 13.30
CA SER A 180 20.57 -36.05 11.93
C SER A 180 22.01 -36.28 11.45
N LEU A 181 22.92 -35.34 11.71
CA LEU A 181 24.34 -35.47 11.35
C LEU A 181 25.02 -36.61 12.11
N SER A 182 24.69 -36.81 13.39
CA SER A 182 25.24 -37.87 14.26
C SER A 182 24.90 -39.30 13.82
N THR A 183 23.90 -39.48 12.95
CA THR A 183 23.54 -40.80 12.39
C THR A 183 24.52 -41.30 11.33
N LEU A 184 25.45 -40.46 10.89
CA LEU A 184 26.54 -40.87 10.01
C LEU A 184 27.56 -41.73 10.78
N PRO A 185 28.09 -42.80 10.16
CA PRO A 185 29.12 -43.62 10.78
C PRO A 185 30.41 -42.80 11.01
N PRO A 186 31.19 -43.07 12.07
CA PRO A 186 32.35 -42.28 12.46
C PRO A 186 33.54 -42.37 11.49
N SER A 187 33.63 -43.42 10.66
CA SER A 187 34.66 -43.55 9.62
C SER A 187 34.08 -43.23 8.24
N LEU A 188 34.15 -41.97 7.83
CA LEU A 188 33.73 -41.51 6.50
C LEU A 188 34.95 -41.39 5.55
N PRO A 189 34.75 -41.60 4.24
CA PRO A 189 35.74 -41.20 3.24
C PRO A 189 36.04 -39.70 3.33
N VAL A 190 37.30 -39.31 3.12
CA VAL A 190 37.79 -37.91 3.20
C VAL A 190 36.94 -36.94 2.36
N THR A 191 36.44 -37.39 1.20
CA THR A 191 35.57 -36.60 0.32
C THR A 191 34.24 -36.20 0.96
N LEU A 192 33.65 -37.05 1.80
CA LEU A 192 32.42 -36.74 2.56
C LEU A 192 32.72 -35.98 3.85
N GLN A 193 33.93 -36.14 4.40
CA GLN A 193 34.34 -35.49 5.65
C GLN A 193 34.38 -33.96 5.54
N ASN A 194 34.83 -33.43 4.39
CA ASN A 194 34.77 -31.99 4.12
C ASN A 194 33.32 -31.47 4.05
N GLN A 195 32.42 -32.25 3.45
CA GLN A 195 31.02 -31.85 3.32
C GLN A 195 30.28 -31.92 4.66
N VAL A 196 30.59 -32.91 5.49
CA VAL A 196 30.14 -33.00 6.89
C VAL A 196 30.66 -31.82 7.71
N THR A 197 31.90 -31.39 7.50
CA THR A 197 32.47 -30.20 8.16
C THR A 197 31.73 -28.92 7.77
N GLN A 198 31.36 -28.77 6.49
CA GLN A 198 30.53 -27.64 6.05
C GLN A 198 29.15 -27.65 6.68
N LEU A 199 28.48 -28.82 6.76
CA LEU A 199 27.20 -28.93 7.45
C LEU A 199 27.34 -28.56 8.94
N GLN A 200 28.41 -28.99 9.59
CA GLN A 200 28.70 -28.61 10.98
C GLN A 200 28.91 -27.09 11.12
N GLN A 201 29.60 -26.45 10.17
CA GLN A 201 29.77 -25.00 10.18
C GLN A 201 28.43 -24.27 10.04
N ASN A 202 27.57 -24.71 9.11
CA ASN A 202 26.24 -24.10 8.93
C ASN A 202 25.36 -24.27 10.19
N ILE A 203 25.46 -25.42 10.86
CA ILE A 203 24.81 -25.65 12.17
C ILE A 203 25.29 -24.61 13.18
N ASN A 204 26.61 -24.44 13.30
CA ASN A 204 27.21 -23.47 14.24
C ASN A 204 26.83 -22.02 13.90
N ASP A 205 26.74 -21.66 12.61
CA ASP A 205 26.36 -20.30 12.20
C ASP A 205 24.91 -19.97 12.59
N VAL A 206 23.97 -20.88 12.33
CA VAL A 206 22.57 -20.73 12.75
C VAL A 206 22.45 -20.72 14.28
N GLU A 207 23.22 -21.56 14.98
CA GLU A 207 23.27 -21.55 16.45
C GLU A 207 23.78 -20.21 17.00
N ASN A 208 24.82 -19.63 16.39
CA ASN A 208 25.32 -18.30 16.76
C ASN A 208 24.28 -17.20 16.51
N ASP A 209 23.52 -17.28 15.41
CA ASP A 209 22.44 -16.34 15.11
C ASP A 209 21.29 -16.46 16.10
N ILE A 210 20.90 -17.68 16.48
CA ILE A 210 19.92 -17.93 17.56
C ILE A 210 20.42 -17.32 18.86
N GLN A 211 21.65 -17.63 19.30
CA GLN A 211 22.20 -17.11 20.56
C GLN A 211 22.29 -15.57 20.56
N ARG A 212 22.68 -14.96 19.44
CA ARG A 212 22.69 -13.49 19.29
C ARG A 212 21.29 -12.90 19.37
N LEU A 213 20.31 -13.53 18.72
CA LEU A 213 18.93 -13.07 18.76
C LEU A 213 18.33 -13.23 20.16
N GLU A 214 18.56 -14.36 20.84
CA GLU A 214 18.16 -14.58 22.22
C GLU A 214 18.80 -13.57 23.17
N THR A 215 20.10 -13.30 22.98
CA THR A 215 20.81 -12.27 23.74
C THR A 215 20.18 -10.89 23.49
N LEU A 216 19.86 -10.52 22.25
CA LEU A 216 19.18 -9.25 21.95
C LEU A 216 17.77 -9.20 22.55
N LEU A 217 16.99 -10.27 22.45
CA LEU A 217 15.64 -10.35 23.01
C LEU A 217 15.64 -10.31 24.54
N THR A 218 16.72 -10.74 25.20
CA THR A 218 16.90 -10.69 26.66
C THR A 218 17.55 -9.38 27.14
N GLU A 219 18.48 -8.80 26.37
CA GLU A 219 19.14 -7.53 26.66
C GLU A 219 18.23 -6.31 26.46
N ILE A 220 17.25 -6.41 25.56
CA ILE A 220 16.15 -5.45 25.46
C ILE A 220 15.39 -5.54 26.79
N SER A 221 15.69 -4.59 27.66
CA SER A 221 15.25 -4.62 29.04
C SER A 221 13.73 -4.48 29.08
N THR A 222 13.10 -5.20 30.01
CA THR A 222 11.72 -4.92 30.37
C THR A 222 11.64 -3.50 30.95
N PRO A 223 10.59 -2.74 30.59
CA PRO A 223 10.33 -1.37 31.02
C PRO A 223 10.23 -1.25 32.56
N PRO A 224 10.24 -0.03 33.11
CA PRO A 224 10.18 1.28 32.43
C PRO A 224 11.55 1.94 32.19
N PHE A 225 11.66 2.70 31.10
CA PHE A 225 12.77 3.62 30.89
C PHE A 225 12.70 4.74 31.93
N THR A 226 13.81 5.07 32.60
CA THR A 226 13.82 6.09 33.66
C THR A 226 14.36 7.45 33.17
N ASP A 227 15.20 7.42 32.13
CA ASP A 227 15.83 8.60 31.55
C ASP A 227 16.03 8.48 30.02
N TRP A 228 16.41 9.62 29.41
CA TRP A 228 16.63 9.73 27.97
C TRP A 228 17.83 8.89 27.46
N ALA A 229 18.85 8.67 28.30
CA ALA A 229 20.04 7.89 27.93
C ALA A 229 19.72 6.39 27.83
N GLN A 230 18.89 5.88 28.75
CA GLN A 230 18.37 4.52 28.70
C GLN A 230 17.51 4.32 27.45
N LEU A 231 16.60 5.25 27.15
CA LEU A 231 15.79 5.20 25.94
C LEU A 231 16.68 5.18 24.68
N GLN A 232 17.70 6.05 24.60
CA GLN A 232 18.61 6.07 23.45
C GLN A 232 19.41 4.77 23.29
N LYS A 233 19.91 4.18 24.40
CA LYS A 233 20.59 2.88 24.38
C LYS A 233 19.68 1.80 23.80
N GLN A 234 18.42 1.80 24.21
CA GLN A 234 17.43 0.82 23.82
C GLN A 234 16.95 1.00 22.37
N ILE A 235 16.82 2.24 21.87
CA ILE A 235 16.55 2.50 20.44
C ILE A 235 17.65 1.91 19.54
N LYS A 236 18.92 1.99 19.95
CA LYS A 236 20.02 1.32 19.23
C LYS A 236 19.87 -0.21 19.23
N GLN A 237 19.37 -0.80 20.32
CA GLN A 237 19.09 -2.24 20.39
C GLN A 237 17.88 -2.63 19.51
N ARG A 238 16.83 -1.80 19.46
CA ARG A 238 15.70 -1.95 18.52
C ARG A 238 16.17 -1.97 17.07
N GLN A 239 17.04 -1.02 16.68
CA GLN A 239 17.61 -0.97 15.33
C GLN A 239 18.41 -2.24 15.01
N LYS A 240 19.19 -2.77 15.96
CA LYS A 240 19.88 -4.06 15.79
C LYS A 240 18.90 -5.22 15.62
N LEU A 241 17.81 -5.26 16.39
CA LEU A 241 16.78 -6.30 16.27
C LEU A 241 16.09 -6.26 14.88
N GLN A 242 15.83 -5.07 14.34
CA GLN A 242 15.28 -4.90 12.99
C GLN A 242 16.21 -5.45 11.89
N THR A 243 17.53 -5.48 12.09
CA THR A 243 18.44 -6.05 11.09
C THR A 243 18.28 -7.56 10.90
N PHE A 244 17.76 -8.30 11.90
CA PHE A 244 17.44 -9.73 11.79
C PHE A 244 16.18 -10.01 10.96
N GLN A 245 15.39 -8.99 10.60
CA GLN A 245 14.33 -9.13 9.60
C GLN A 245 14.90 -9.13 8.17
N VAL A 246 16.12 -8.61 7.96
CA VAL A 246 16.68 -8.33 6.63
C VAL A 246 17.90 -9.20 6.29
N LYS A 247 18.58 -9.77 7.30
CA LYS A 247 19.94 -10.29 7.13
C LYS A 247 20.17 -11.66 7.78
N SER A 248 19.95 -12.74 7.04
CA SER A 248 20.52 -14.06 7.36
C SER A 248 20.58 -14.97 6.12
N ASN A 249 21.61 -15.82 6.03
CA ASN A 249 21.77 -16.83 4.97
C ASN A 249 20.67 -17.91 5.03
N TYR A 250 19.97 -18.01 6.17
CA TYR A 250 18.80 -18.83 6.40
C TYR A 250 17.68 -17.93 6.94
N VAL A 251 16.58 -17.80 6.21
CA VAL A 251 15.44 -16.94 6.57
C VAL A 251 15.00 -17.20 8.01
N THR A 252 14.89 -16.15 8.83
CA THR A 252 14.39 -16.24 10.20
C THR A 252 13.00 -16.91 10.21
N PRO A 253 12.82 -18.03 10.91
CA PRO A 253 11.55 -18.75 10.93
C PRO A 253 10.38 -17.93 11.49
N ALA A 254 9.16 -18.29 11.13
CA ALA A 254 7.96 -17.50 11.43
C ALA A 254 7.70 -17.32 12.94
N ASP A 255 8.04 -18.31 13.77
CA ASP A 255 7.92 -18.23 15.22
C ASP A 255 8.92 -17.23 15.83
N TRP A 256 10.16 -17.19 15.32
CA TRP A 256 11.16 -16.19 15.70
C TRP A 256 10.81 -14.80 15.19
N GLN A 257 10.29 -14.68 13.96
CA GLN A 257 9.77 -13.42 13.44
C GLN A 257 8.61 -12.90 14.31
N ALA A 258 7.70 -13.78 14.75
CA ALA A 258 6.63 -13.40 15.66
C ALA A 258 7.16 -12.92 17.02
N LYS A 259 8.22 -13.55 17.57
CA LYS A 259 8.89 -13.08 18.80
C LYS A 259 9.54 -11.71 18.60
N ILE A 260 10.21 -11.49 17.47
CA ILE A 260 10.81 -10.20 17.11
C ILE A 260 9.72 -9.12 17.03
N GLU A 261 8.65 -9.38 16.28
CA GLU A 261 7.57 -8.42 16.06
C GLU A 261 6.85 -8.09 17.37
N ALA A 262 6.55 -9.11 18.19
CA ALA A 262 5.96 -8.92 19.51
C ALA A 262 6.86 -8.03 20.40
N LYS A 263 8.18 -8.26 20.39
CA LYS A 263 9.11 -7.43 21.15
C LYS A 263 9.26 -6.01 20.59
N LEU A 264 9.23 -5.82 19.27
CA LEU A 264 9.23 -4.50 18.65
C LEU A 264 7.96 -3.72 19.00
N GLN A 265 6.80 -4.38 19.01
CA GLN A 265 5.52 -3.76 19.39
C GLN A 265 5.47 -3.39 20.88
N GLU A 266 5.93 -4.30 21.75
CA GLU A 266 6.11 -4.04 23.18
C GLU A 266 7.05 -2.84 23.38
N PHE A 267 8.15 -2.77 22.65
CA PHE A 267 9.11 -1.68 22.70
C PHE A 267 8.50 -0.33 22.30
N SER A 268 7.76 -0.27 21.19
CA SER A 268 7.06 0.94 20.76
C SER A 268 6.07 1.44 21.82
N THR A 269 5.36 0.51 22.47
CA THR A 269 4.43 0.83 23.57
C THR A 269 5.16 1.49 24.73
N HIS A 270 6.32 0.96 25.14
CA HIS A 270 7.11 1.53 26.23
C HIS A 270 7.75 2.88 25.88
N ILE A 271 8.15 3.08 24.62
CA ILE A 271 8.63 4.40 24.16
C ILE A 271 7.50 5.42 24.31
N GLN A 272 6.31 5.10 23.82
CA GLN A 272 5.15 5.99 23.95
C GLN A 272 4.81 6.27 25.40
N GLU A 273 4.83 5.26 26.28
CA GLU A 273 4.55 5.44 27.70
C GLU A 273 5.60 6.33 28.39
N PHE A 274 6.88 6.15 28.08
CA PHE A 274 7.94 7.02 28.60
C PHE A 274 7.78 8.47 28.11
N LEU A 275 7.57 8.66 26.80
CA LEU A 275 7.39 9.99 26.21
C LEU A 275 6.15 10.68 26.80
N LYS A 276 5.04 9.95 26.93
CA LYS A 276 3.84 10.41 27.60
C LYS A 276 4.13 10.82 29.04
N ASN A 277 4.80 9.99 29.83
CA ASN A 277 5.12 10.30 31.21
C ASN A 277 6.01 11.55 31.32
N LYS A 278 7.05 11.67 30.47
CA LYS A 278 7.91 12.87 30.43
C LYS A 278 7.15 14.11 30.00
N ALA A 279 6.30 14.02 28.98
CA ALA A 279 5.44 15.11 28.54
C ALA A 279 4.46 15.55 29.65
N GLN A 280 3.84 14.60 30.36
CA GLN A 280 2.94 14.86 31.48
C GLN A 280 3.65 15.49 32.68
N THR A 281 4.96 15.26 32.85
CA THR A 281 5.77 15.96 33.88
C THR A 281 6.19 17.37 33.48
N CYS A 282 5.89 17.82 32.25
CA CYS A 282 6.13 19.20 31.86
C CYS A 282 5.07 20.10 32.51
N HIS A 283 5.51 21.04 33.34
CA HIS A 283 4.64 22.01 34.01
C HIS A 283 4.89 23.46 33.55
N SER A 284 5.75 23.65 32.56
CA SER A 284 6.10 24.97 32.02
C SER A 284 6.46 24.88 30.55
N LEU A 285 6.37 26.00 29.84
CA LEU A 285 6.78 26.10 28.43
C LEU A 285 8.27 25.76 28.24
N ALA A 286 9.12 26.14 29.19
CA ALA A 286 10.54 25.79 29.20
C ALA A 286 10.77 24.27 29.29
N ALA A 287 10.00 23.56 30.11
CA ALA A 287 10.07 22.09 30.20
C ALA A 287 9.62 21.42 28.89
N VAL A 288 8.62 21.99 28.20
CA VAL A 288 8.19 21.53 26.87
C VAL A 288 9.29 21.71 25.82
N HIS A 289 10.02 22.83 25.84
CA HIS A 289 11.17 23.03 24.96
C HIS A 289 12.29 22.02 25.22
N GLU A 290 12.60 21.73 26.48
CA GLU A 290 13.61 20.75 26.85
C GLU A 290 13.19 19.34 26.40
N PHE A 291 11.94 18.96 26.64
CA PHE A 291 11.37 17.72 26.14
C PHE A 291 11.53 17.59 24.61
N TYR A 292 11.13 18.61 23.85
CA TYR A 292 11.14 18.55 22.38
C TYR A 292 12.58 18.51 21.83
N ARG A 293 13.52 19.17 22.51
CA ARG A 293 14.94 19.11 22.17
C ARG A 293 15.49 17.69 22.33
N GLU A 294 15.19 17.01 23.44
CA GLU A 294 15.65 15.64 23.65
C GLU A 294 14.93 14.64 22.72
N PHE A 295 13.62 14.82 22.49
CA PHE A 295 12.86 14.01 21.55
C PHE A 295 13.45 14.05 20.13
N ASN A 296 13.75 15.25 19.60
CA ASN A 296 14.32 15.41 18.26
C ASN A 296 15.72 14.79 18.10
N ARG A 297 16.45 14.50 19.19
CA ARG A 297 17.75 13.81 19.13
C ARG A 297 17.64 12.30 18.94
N LEU A 298 16.46 11.72 19.17
CA LEU A 298 16.26 10.27 19.14
C LEU A 298 15.93 9.70 17.75
N ASP A 299 15.71 10.56 16.74
CA ASP A 299 15.37 10.18 15.36
C ASP A 299 14.17 9.20 15.27
N LEU A 300 13.15 9.45 16.11
CA LEU A 300 11.92 8.64 16.19
C LEU A 300 10.87 9.19 15.22
N ASN A 301 11.08 8.98 13.92
CA ASN A 301 10.18 9.45 12.86
C ASN A 301 8.82 8.73 12.85
N ASP A 302 8.68 7.64 13.61
CA ASP A 302 7.50 6.76 13.68
C ASP A 302 6.63 7.01 14.92
N VAL A 303 6.93 8.00 15.75
CA VAL A 303 6.19 8.29 17.00
C VAL A 303 5.53 9.67 16.96
N ASP A 304 4.20 9.68 16.88
CA ASP A 304 3.40 10.89 16.98
C ASP A 304 3.21 11.35 18.44
N LEU A 305 3.57 12.60 18.73
CA LEU A 305 3.33 13.24 20.03
C LEU A 305 1.88 13.74 20.10
N GLU A 306 1.09 13.20 21.02
CA GLU A 306 -0.29 13.65 21.21
C GLU A 306 -0.37 14.96 22.00
N ILE A 307 -1.18 15.91 21.53
CA ILE A 307 -1.43 17.22 22.19
C ILE A 307 -1.82 17.03 23.67
N LYS A 308 -2.64 16.02 23.96
CA LYS A 308 -3.17 15.74 25.31
C LYS A 308 -2.10 15.40 26.35
N TRP A 309 -0.89 14.99 25.94
CA TRP A 309 0.20 14.70 26.88
C TRP A 309 0.77 15.95 27.54
N PHE A 310 0.55 17.12 26.93
CA PHE A 310 1.07 18.41 27.38
C PHE A 310 0.01 19.28 28.07
N GLU A 311 -1.17 18.73 28.37
CA GLU A 311 -2.28 19.46 29.01
C GLU A 311 -1.86 20.14 30.32
N HIS A 312 -1.01 19.51 31.14
CA HIS A 312 -0.52 20.13 32.37
C HIS A 312 0.31 21.39 32.12
N ALA A 313 1.27 21.34 31.19
CA ALA A 313 2.05 22.51 30.80
C ALA A 313 1.17 23.61 30.18
N GLN A 314 0.25 23.22 29.29
CA GLN A 314 -0.67 24.13 28.63
C GLN A 314 -1.59 24.83 29.65
N ASN A 315 -2.17 24.07 30.59
CA ASN A 315 -3.03 24.61 31.65
C ASN A 315 -2.26 25.48 32.64
N ALA A 316 -1.03 25.11 33.00
CA ALA A 316 -0.19 25.91 33.88
C ALA A 316 0.16 27.26 33.23
N PHE A 317 0.60 27.23 31.97
CA PHE A 317 0.90 28.46 31.21
C PHE A 317 -0.35 29.30 30.98
N GLN A 318 -1.48 28.66 30.66
CA GLN A 318 -2.77 29.34 30.55
C GLN A 318 -3.14 30.03 31.86
N THR A 319 -2.99 29.35 33.00
CA THR A 319 -3.29 29.90 34.33
C THR A 319 -2.39 31.08 34.66
N GLU A 320 -1.09 30.97 34.38
CA GLU A 320 -0.12 32.06 34.56
C GLU A 320 -0.49 33.28 33.70
N ASN A 321 -0.74 33.05 32.41
CA ASN A 321 -1.15 34.10 31.47
C ASN A 321 -2.49 34.74 31.85
N ASP A 322 -3.49 33.94 32.21
CA ASP A 322 -4.80 34.43 32.66
C ASP A 322 -4.67 35.23 33.96
N ASN A 323 -3.77 34.85 34.88
CA ASN A 323 -3.51 35.61 36.10
C ASN A 323 -2.84 36.95 35.83
N GLU A 324 -1.92 37.02 34.86
CA GLU A 324 -1.33 38.28 34.45
C GLU A 324 -2.33 39.18 33.71
N LEU A 325 -3.14 38.60 32.82
CA LEU A 325 -4.22 39.33 32.15
C LEU A 325 -5.19 39.93 33.17
N LYS A 326 -5.60 39.16 34.19
CA LYS A 326 -6.44 39.67 35.30
C LYS A 326 -5.85 40.88 36.02
N LYS A 327 -4.52 40.88 36.22
CA LYS A 327 -3.79 41.95 36.91
C LYS A 327 -3.58 43.20 36.06
N ALA A 328 -3.75 43.12 34.73
CA ALA A 328 -3.52 44.26 33.85
C ALA A 328 -4.46 45.42 34.23
N ALA A 329 -3.87 46.55 34.61
CA ALA A 329 -4.60 47.74 35.04
C ALA A 329 -4.82 48.74 33.89
N SER A 330 -4.17 48.53 32.75
CA SER A 330 -4.19 49.45 31.61
C SER A 330 -4.03 48.76 30.25
N PRO A 331 -4.46 49.41 29.15
CA PRO A 331 -4.22 48.93 27.79
C PRO A 331 -2.72 48.76 27.45
N GLN A 332 -1.84 49.56 28.05
CA GLN A 332 -0.39 49.45 27.83
C GLN A 332 0.20 48.17 28.42
N GLU A 333 -0.31 47.70 29.56
CA GLU A 333 0.12 46.43 30.16
C GLU A 333 -0.35 45.22 29.33
N LEU A 334 -1.54 45.29 28.73
CA LEU A 334 -2.01 44.28 27.78
C LEU A 334 -1.13 44.19 26.53
N GLU A 335 -0.62 45.32 26.03
CA GLU A 335 0.31 45.35 24.88
C GLU A 335 1.63 44.63 25.19
N GLN A 336 2.13 44.74 26.42
CA GLN A 336 3.33 44.01 26.86
C GLN A 336 3.09 42.49 26.92
N ILE A 337 1.91 42.06 27.41
CA ILE A 337 1.52 40.64 27.44
C ILE A 337 1.40 40.08 26.01
N HIS A 338 0.81 40.84 25.09
CA HIS A 338 0.70 40.48 23.67
C HIS A 338 2.07 40.27 23.00
N GLN A 339 3.01 41.19 23.22
CA GLN A 339 4.36 41.10 22.66
C GLN A 339 5.15 39.89 23.19
N ARG A 340 5.02 39.57 24.48
CA ARG A 340 5.67 38.38 25.06
C ARG A 340 5.10 37.08 24.47
N LEU A 341 3.78 36.95 24.40
CA LEU A 341 3.11 35.78 23.80
C LEU A 341 3.54 35.53 22.35
N SER A 342 3.73 36.60 21.58
CA SER A 342 4.18 36.49 20.18
C SER A 342 5.66 36.09 20.06
N ALA A 343 6.52 36.46 21.01
CA ALA A 343 7.94 36.12 21.01
C ALA A 343 8.21 34.65 21.38
N GLU A 344 7.40 34.06 22.26
CA GLU A 344 7.56 32.68 22.75
C GLU A 344 7.16 31.59 21.73
N LYS A 345 6.64 32.00 20.56
CA LYS A 345 6.28 31.10 19.46
C LYS A 345 7.47 30.36 18.85
N ALA A 346 8.66 30.95 18.89
CA ALA A 346 9.84 30.37 18.26
C ALA A 346 10.26 29.07 18.98
N SER A 347 10.52 28.00 18.22
CA SER A 347 11.00 26.68 18.71
C SER A 347 10.00 25.79 19.47
N LEU A 348 8.70 26.06 19.37
CA LEU A 348 7.63 25.16 19.82
C LEU A 348 7.09 24.28 18.67
N PRO A 349 6.46 23.13 18.98
CA PRO A 349 5.68 22.37 18.01
C PRO A 349 4.56 23.24 17.39
N ALA A 350 4.26 23.01 16.11
CA ALA A 350 3.33 23.84 15.33
C ALA A 350 1.97 24.06 16.03
N TRP A 351 1.38 23.01 16.59
CA TRP A 351 0.09 23.08 17.27
C TRP A 351 0.12 24.00 18.51
N LEU A 352 1.23 24.04 19.25
CA LEU A 352 1.38 24.87 20.45
C LEU A 352 1.70 26.32 20.06
N ALA A 353 2.45 26.50 18.99
CA ALA A 353 2.70 27.81 18.37
C ALA A 353 1.40 28.47 17.87
N ASP A 354 0.48 27.71 17.28
CA ASP A 354 -0.83 28.18 16.84
C ASP A 354 -1.74 28.51 18.03
N TRP A 355 -1.72 27.70 19.08
CA TRP A 355 -2.46 27.97 20.31
C TRP A 355 -2.04 29.29 20.98
N LEU A 356 -0.73 29.57 21.08
CA LEU A 356 -0.21 30.84 21.60
C LEU A 356 -0.62 32.04 20.74
N GLN A 357 -0.63 31.89 19.41
CA GLN A 357 -1.03 32.95 18.49
C GLN A 357 -2.50 33.35 18.71
N ASN A 358 -3.40 32.38 18.83
CA ASN A 358 -4.82 32.64 19.06
C ASN A 358 -5.06 33.42 20.37
N ARG A 359 -4.24 33.17 21.41
CA ARG A 359 -4.29 33.94 22.66
C ARG A 359 -3.77 35.36 22.49
N ALA A 360 -2.67 35.56 21.75
CA ALA A 360 -2.14 36.88 21.44
C ALA A 360 -3.20 37.74 20.70
N ASP A 361 -3.85 37.17 19.69
CA ASP A 361 -4.88 37.86 18.91
C ASP A 361 -6.07 38.31 19.77
N ALA A 362 -6.47 37.50 20.75
CA ALA A 362 -7.54 37.84 21.69
C ALA A 362 -7.15 39.01 22.62
N VAL A 363 -5.89 39.05 23.09
CA VAL A 363 -5.38 40.19 23.87
C VAL A 363 -5.38 41.48 23.03
N SER A 364 -5.02 41.40 21.76
CA SER A 364 -5.06 42.54 20.83
C SER A 364 -6.47 43.13 20.66
N ALA A 365 -7.51 42.29 20.65
CA ALA A 365 -8.89 42.73 20.58
C ALA A 365 -9.31 43.53 21.83
N LEU A 366 -8.91 43.09 23.02
CA LEU A 366 -9.19 43.78 24.30
C LEU A 366 -8.58 45.18 24.36
N ILE A 367 -7.35 45.34 23.85
CA ILE A 367 -6.66 46.64 23.79
C ILE A 367 -7.49 47.69 23.03
N LYS A 368 -8.19 47.29 21.96
CA LYS A 368 -9.01 48.18 21.13
C LYS A 368 -10.34 48.57 21.79
N GLN A 369 -10.89 47.70 22.64
CA GLN A 369 -12.21 47.89 23.25
C GLN A 369 -12.18 48.76 24.53
N TRP A 370 -11.08 48.74 25.28
CA TRP A 370 -10.97 49.48 26.55
C TRP A 370 -11.27 50.99 26.45
N PRO A 371 -10.80 51.75 25.45
CA PRO A 371 -11.00 53.20 25.39
C PRO A 371 -12.47 53.65 25.20
N THR A 372 -13.33 52.84 24.61
CA THR A 372 -14.73 53.22 24.29
C THR A 372 -15.63 53.28 25.54
N ILE A 373 -15.26 52.55 26.60
CA ILE A 373 -15.94 52.56 27.90
C ILE A 373 -15.87 53.96 28.56
N LYS A 374 -14.80 54.71 28.32
CA LYS A 374 -14.57 56.01 28.97
C LYS A 374 -15.36 57.16 28.34
N THR A 375 -15.64 57.11 27.04
CA THR A 375 -16.26 58.20 26.28
C THR A 375 -17.79 58.10 26.18
N GLY A 376 -18.38 56.94 26.45
CA GLY A 376 -19.83 56.74 26.46
C GLY A 376 -20.52 57.02 25.12
N ALA A 377 -19.79 56.87 24.01
CA ALA A 377 -20.27 57.15 22.66
C ALA A 377 -21.16 56.02 22.09
N ASP A 378 -20.91 54.77 22.47
CA ASP A 378 -21.64 53.58 21.99
C ASP A 378 -21.70 52.46 23.03
N PHE A 379 -22.71 51.59 22.94
CA PHE A 379 -22.88 50.42 23.81
C PHE A 379 -21.94 49.28 23.41
N VAL A 380 -21.13 48.78 24.35
CA VAL A 380 -20.24 47.62 24.15
C VAL A 380 -20.98 46.35 24.64
N SER A 381 -21.60 45.59 23.72
CA SER A 381 -22.40 44.41 24.06
C SER A 381 -21.59 43.11 24.14
N ASP A 382 -20.58 42.92 23.28
CA ASP A 382 -19.93 41.62 23.08
C ASP A 382 -18.41 41.70 23.20
N VAL A 383 -17.91 41.43 24.41
CA VAL A 383 -16.49 41.17 24.64
C VAL A 383 -16.27 39.66 24.44
N ASN A 384 -15.96 39.27 23.20
CA ASN A 384 -15.73 37.85 22.86
C ASN A 384 -14.38 37.39 23.45
N SER A 385 -14.39 36.72 24.61
CA SER A 385 -13.16 36.47 25.39
C SER A 385 -12.77 34.99 25.42
N SER A 386 -11.90 34.58 24.49
CA SER A 386 -11.13 33.33 24.58
C SER A 386 -9.97 33.39 25.60
N VAL A 387 -9.83 34.51 26.32
CA VAL A 387 -8.82 34.80 27.35
C VAL A 387 -9.47 35.42 28.58
N ALA A 388 -8.82 35.32 29.76
CA ALA A 388 -9.32 36.00 30.95
C ALA A 388 -9.35 37.52 30.75
N LEU A 389 -10.45 38.15 31.17
CA LEU A 389 -10.58 39.60 31.15
C LEU A 389 -9.85 40.22 32.34
N PRO A 390 -9.20 41.38 32.17
CA PRO A 390 -8.60 42.13 33.27
C PRO A 390 -9.63 42.57 34.30
N ASP A 391 -9.32 42.46 35.59
CA ASP A 391 -10.24 42.84 36.68
C ASP A 391 -10.59 44.34 36.59
N ALA A 392 -9.61 45.18 36.25
CA ALA A 392 -9.81 46.61 36.03
C ALA A 392 -10.74 46.89 34.83
N PHE A 393 -10.67 46.09 33.78
CA PHE A 393 -11.56 46.20 32.62
C PHE A 393 -12.98 45.75 32.97
N GLN A 394 -13.12 44.62 33.67
CA GLN A 394 -14.42 44.11 34.13
C GLN A 394 -15.11 45.09 35.08
N GLN A 395 -14.36 45.69 36.01
CA GLN A 395 -14.89 46.70 36.91
C GLN A 395 -15.40 47.91 36.12
N GLN A 396 -14.60 48.45 35.20
CA GLN A 396 -14.98 49.61 34.39
C GLN A 396 -16.16 49.30 33.45
N LEU A 397 -16.20 48.11 32.87
CA LEU A 397 -17.30 47.64 32.04
C LEU A 397 -18.59 47.49 32.88
N GLY A 398 -18.49 46.95 34.10
CA GLY A 398 -19.62 46.82 35.02
C GLY A 398 -20.17 48.18 35.47
N GLU A 399 -19.29 49.12 35.84
CA GLU A 399 -19.68 50.50 36.16
C GLU A 399 -20.35 51.19 34.97
N TYR A 400 -19.83 50.97 33.76
CA TYR A 400 -20.39 51.51 32.52
C TYR A 400 -21.76 50.91 32.18
N GLN A 401 -21.90 49.58 32.25
CA GLN A 401 -23.17 48.89 32.02
C GLN A 401 -24.23 49.32 33.03
N GLN A 402 -23.87 49.50 34.30
CA GLN A 402 -24.80 49.97 35.32
C GLN A 402 -25.23 51.42 35.08
N LEU A 403 -24.28 52.31 34.71
CA LEU A 403 -24.59 53.68 34.32
C LEU A 403 -25.52 53.70 33.10
N TRP A 404 -25.25 52.88 32.10
CA TRP A 404 -26.04 52.78 30.88
C TRP A 404 -27.46 52.28 31.17
N GLN A 405 -27.61 51.24 31.98
CA GLN A 405 -28.92 50.74 32.43
C GLN A 405 -29.71 51.79 33.21
N ASN A 406 -29.04 52.58 34.07
CA ASN A 406 -29.70 53.66 34.80
C ASN A 406 -30.19 54.77 33.86
N LEU A 407 -29.37 55.16 32.87
CA LEU A 407 -29.76 56.15 31.87
C LEU A 407 -30.93 55.65 30.99
N GLN A 408 -30.91 54.39 30.57
CA GLN A 408 -32.03 53.77 29.83
C GLN A 408 -33.31 53.69 30.66
N LYS A 409 -33.21 53.36 31.95
CA LYS A 409 -34.37 53.36 32.86
C LYS A 409 -34.96 54.76 33.01
N ILE A 410 -34.11 55.79 33.15
CA ILE A 410 -34.58 57.16 33.27
C ILE A 410 -35.20 57.64 31.94
N GLU A 411 -34.58 57.34 30.81
CA GLU A 411 -35.13 57.61 29.47
C GLU A 411 -36.52 56.99 29.30
N GLN A 412 -36.67 55.71 29.65
CA GLN A 412 -37.97 55.05 29.65
C GLN A 412 -38.95 55.73 30.62
N GLN A 413 -38.51 56.12 31.82
CA GLN A 413 -39.38 56.75 32.81
C GLN A 413 -39.90 58.14 32.40
N ILE A 414 -39.19 58.88 31.54
CA ILE A 414 -39.60 60.22 31.09
C ILE A 414 -40.09 60.24 29.64
N ASP A 415 -40.08 59.10 28.95
CA ASP A 415 -40.65 58.97 27.62
C ASP A 415 -42.16 59.19 27.72
N LEU A 416 -42.66 60.18 26.97
CA LEU A 416 -44.08 60.52 26.88
C LEU A 416 -44.95 59.31 26.49
N LYS A 417 -44.38 58.32 25.79
CA LYS A 417 -45.07 57.05 25.46
C LYS A 417 -45.47 56.23 26.69
N ASN A 418 -44.78 56.44 27.82
CA ASN A 418 -45.01 55.68 29.05
C ASN A 418 -45.96 56.40 30.02
N ALA A 419 -46.68 57.44 29.56
CA ALA A 419 -47.60 58.25 30.35
C ALA A 419 -47.05 58.68 31.73
N PRO A 420 -45.83 59.25 31.79
CA PRO A 420 -45.18 59.65 33.05
C PRO A 420 -45.99 60.68 33.84
N THR A 421 -46.03 60.48 35.15
CA THR A 421 -46.69 61.40 36.08
C THR A 421 -45.80 62.61 36.40
N ASP A 422 -46.38 63.68 36.94
CA ASP A 422 -45.63 64.84 37.47
C ASP A 422 -44.50 64.43 38.43
N ASN A 423 -44.71 63.36 39.21
CA ASN A 423 -43.72 62.83 40.14
C ASN A 423 -42.57 62.09 39.44
N ASP A 424 -42.82 61.42 38.32
CA ASP A 424 -41.81 60.69 37.57
C ASP A 424 -40.80 61.65 36.92
N PHE A 425 -41.29 62.73 36.32
CA PHE A 425 -40.43 63.78 35.76
C PHE A 425 -39.59 64.50 36.82
N LYS A 426 -40.20 64.82 37.97
CA LYS A 426 -39.48 65.46 39.09
C LYS A 426 -38.37 64.57 39.65
N LYS A 427 -38.61 63.25 39.71
CA LYS A 427 -37.63 62.27 40.17
C LYS A 427 -36.49 62.11 39.16
N ALA A 428 -36.82 61.94 37.87
CA ALA A 428 -35.85 61.76 36.80
C ALA A 428 -34.90 62.96 36.65
N THR A 429 -35.42 64.19 36.74
CA THR A 429 -34.59 65.41 36.69
C THR A 429 -33.52 65.41 37.79
N LYS A 430 -33.93 65.09 39.03
CA LYS A 430 -33.03 65.00 40.18
C LYS A 430 -32.00 63.88 40.05
N ASP A 431 -32.40 62.72 39.54
CA ASP A 431 -31.52 61.57 39.35
C ASP A 431 -30.48 61.83 38.24
N LEU A 432 -30.85 62.54 37.18
CA LEU A 432 -29.92 62.90 36.10
C LEU A 432 -28.94 64.01 36.49
N GLU A 433 -29.36 65.02 37.26
CA GLU A 433 -28.45 66.07 37.79
C GLU A 433 -27.36 65.48 38.69
N PHE A 434 -27.75 64.49 39.51
CA PHE A 434 -26.83 63.75 40.36
C PHE A 434 -25.79 62.96 39.54
N LEU A 435 -26.21 62.28 38.47
CA LEU A 435 -25.31 61.55 37.59
C LEU A 435 -24.39 62.48 36.76
N SER A 436 -24.88 63.66 36.37
CA SER A 436 -24.15 64.68 35.59
C SER A 436 -22.89 65.18 36.30
N THR A 437 -22.98 65.31 37.62
CA THR A 437 -21.88 65.80 38.47
C THR A 437 -20.67 64.86 38.45
N ASN A 438 -20.89 63.56 38.26
CA ASN A 438 -19.84 62.54 38.31
C ASN A 438 -19.23 62.20 36.93
N ARG A 439 -19.95 62.50 35.84
CA ARG A 439 -19.53 62.16 34.47
C ARG A 439 -19.92 63.29 33.50
N PRO A 440 -19.28 64.48 33.59
CA PRO A 440 -19.69 65.67 32.84
C PRO A 440 -19.53 65.52 31.32
N GLU A 441 -18.61 64.65 30.88
CA GLU A 441 -18.32 64.39 29.46
C GLU A 441 -19.23 63.29 28.83
N HIS A 442 -20.17 62.71 29.59
CA HIS A 442 -21.03 61.62 29.12
C HIS A 442 -22.17 62.13 28.20
N GLN A 443 -22.03 61.92 26.90
CA GLN A 443 -22.87 62.56 25.87
C GLN A 443 -24.37 62.21 25.95
N PHE A 444 -24.73 60.98 26.34
CA PHE A 444 -26.13 60.54 26.42
C PHE A 444 -26.90 61.18 27.61
N LEU A 445 -26.21 61.47 28.71
CA LEU A 445 -26.82 61.97 29.95
C LEU A 445 -27.32 63.42 29.79
N GLN A 446 -26.56 64.27 29.11
CA GLN A 446 -26.91 65.69 28.92
C GLN A 446 -28.19 65.88 28.09
N LYS A 447 -28.49 64.93 27.19
CA LYS A 447 -29.71 64.97 26.37
C LYS A 447 -30.98 64.70 27.19
N LEU A 448 -30.91 63.84 28.20
CA LEU A 448 -32.08 63.46 29.01
C LEU A 448 -32.51 64.55 30.00
N LEU A 449 -31.58 65.38 30.50
CA LEU A 449 -31.89 66.48 31.44
C LEU A 449 -32.82 67.54 30.85
N ALA A 450 -32.60 67.95 29.61
CA ALA A 450 -33.42 68.96 28.94
C ALA A 450 -34.85 68.47 28.66
N LEU A 451 -35.05 67.15 28.52
CA LEU A 451 -36.32 66.54 28.17
C LEU A 451 -37.28 66.45 29.37
N ALA A 452 -36.76 66.20 30.58
CA ALA A 452 -37.59 65.96 31.76
C ALA A 452 -38.32 67.21 32.30
N GLU A 453 -37.71 68.40 32.20
CA GLU A 453 -38.27 69.66 32.74
C GLU A 453 -39.51 70.13 31.96
N THR A 454 -39.50 69.97 30.63
CA THR A 454 -40.55 70.46 29.72
C THR A 454 -41.84 69.65 29.83
N ASN A 455 -41.74 68.33 29.98
CA ASN A 455 -42.89 67.41 29.92
C ASN A 455 -43.72 67.36 31.21
N ARG A 456 -43.18 67.87 32.32
CA ARG A 456 -43.83 67.84 33.64
C ARG A 456 -45.13 68.68 33.70
N GLN A 457 -45.17 69.82 33.03
CA GLN A 457 -46.33 70.71 33.06
C GLN A 457 -47.51 70.23 32.19
N HIS A 458 -47.24 69.52 31.08
CA HIS A 458 -48.29 68.94 30.21
C HIS A 458 -49.07 67.82 30.91
N SER A 459 -48.37 66.93 31.63
CA SER A 459 -48.97 65.74 32.29
C SER A 459 -50.19 66.05 33.18
N ARG A 460 -50.23 67.21 33.84
CA ARG A 460 -51.32 67.58 34.77
C ARG A 460 -52.63 67.96 34.09
N PHE A 461 -52.59 68.57 32.90
CA PHE A 461 -53.81 68.85 32.13
C PHE A 461 -54.31 67.60 31.41
N ASP A 462 -53.36 66.81 30.93
CA ASP A 462 -53.59 65.57 30.20
C ASP A 462 -54.32 64.52 31.04
N THR A 463 -53.95 64.34 32.32
CA THR A 463 -54.58 63.35 33.21
C THR A 463 -56.08 63.60 33.43
N ALA A 464 -56.52 64.87 33.53
CA ALA A 464 -57.93 65.18 33.77
C ALA A 464 -58.79 64.94 32.51
N LEU A 465 -58.26 65.26 31.34
CA LEU A 465 -58.90 64.94 30.06
C LEU A 465 -58.90 63.42 29.81
N GLU A 466 -57.82 62.72 30.13
CA GLU A 466 -57.69 61.26 29.96
C GLU A 466 -58.75 60.48 30.75
N GLN A 467 -59.07 60.92 31.96
CA GLN A 467 -60.09 60.27 32.78
C GLN A 467 -61.52 60.57 32.31
N TRP A 468 -61.67 61.38 31.26
CA TRP A 468 -62.94 61.95 30.80
C TRP A 468 -63.72 62.61 31.96
N ASP A 469 -62.98 63.09 32.97
CA ASP A 469 -63.49 63.81 34.13
C ASP A 469 -63.55 65.29 33.76
N ILE A 470 -64.54 65.59 32.92
CA ILE A 470 -64.78 66.94 32.39
C ILE A 470 -64.91 67.95 33.54
N ASP A 471 -65.45 67.54 34.68
CA ASP A 471 -65.62 68.41 35.86
C ASP A 471 -64.27 68.80 36.50
N HIS A 472 -63.35 67.86 36.68
CA HIS A 472 -62.01 68.13 37.24
C HIS A 472 -61.09 68.89 36.27
N PHE A 473 -61.19 68.61 34.97
CA PHE A 473 -60.45 69.33 33.93
C PHE A 473 -60.74 70.84 33.95
N LEU A 474 -62.02 71.22 34.04
CA LEU A 474 -62.45 72.62 34.11
C LEU A 474 -61.93 73.33 35.37
N GLU A 475 -61.68 72.60 36.46
CA GLU A 475 -61.12 73.16 37.71
C GLU A 475 -59.63 73.53 37.56
N ILE A 476 -58.81 72.66 36.93
CA ILE A 476 -57.37 72.87 36.72
C ILE A 476 -57.13 74.06 35.77
N CYS A 477 -57.94 74.19 34.73
CA CYS A 477 -57.87 75.31 33.77
C CYS A 477 -58.07 76.68 34.44
N ARG A 478 -58.93 76.78 35.48
CA ARG A 478 -59.14 78.05 36.21
C ARG A 478 -57.93 78.53 37.02
N ALA A 479 -56.98 77.65 37.33
CA ALA A 479 -55.83 77.94 38.20
C ALA A 479 -54.50 78.18 37.44
N ALA A 480 -54.49 77.97 36.12
CA ALA A 480 -53.27 78.01 35.31
C ALA A 480 -52.88 79.43 34.84
N THR A 481 -51.57 79.67 34.63
CA THR A 481 -51.05 80.92 34.06
C THR A 481 -50.83 80.74 32.55
N PRO A 482 -51.21 81.70 31.69
CA PRO A 482 -51.09 81.54 30.24
C PRO A 482 -49.63 81.39 29.78
N SER A 483 -49.29 80.29 29.13
CA SER A 483 -48.06 80.06 28.36
C SER A 483 -48.42 79.50 26.98
N GLU A 484 -47.50 79.58 26.02
CA GLU A 484 -47.69 79.02 24.67
C GLU A 484 -48.05 77.53 24.70
N THR A 485 -47.58 76.81 25.73
CA THR A 485 -47.83 75.37 25.97
C THR A 485 -49.17 75.06 26.65
N VAL A 486 -49.83 76.02 27.32
CA VAL A 486 -51.04 75.79 28.16
C VAL A 486 -52.31 76.38 27.54
N LEU A 487 -52.18 77.31 26.60
CA LEU A 487 -53.27 78.03 25.96
C LEU A 487 -54.40 77.15 25.36
N PRO A 488 -54.13 76.02 24.68
CA PRO A 488 -55.18 75.18 24.08
C PRO A 488 -56.15 74.58 25.11
N TYR A 489 -55.66 74.22 26.30
CA TYR A 489 -56.48 73.65 27.37
C TYR A 489 -57.49 74.65 27.95
N LEU A 490 -57.14 75.94 27.94
CA LEU A 490 -58.01 77.01 28.42
C LEU A 490 -59.13 77.33 27.42
N GLN A 491 -58.83 77.32 26.11
CA GLN A 491 -59.82 77.56 25.05
C GLN A 491 -60.90 76.46 24.99
N LEU A 492 -60.51 75.20 25.21
CA LEU A 492 -61.46 74.09 25.27
C LEU A 492 -62.47 74.24 26.43
N ALA A 493 -62.02 74.70 27.59
CA ALA A 493 -62.86 74.88 28.78
C ALA A 493 -63.96 75.95 28.58
N GLU A 494 -63.72 76.96 27.74
CA GLU A 494 -64.70 78.03 27.45
C GLU A 494 -65.90 77.53 26.62
N SER A 495 -65.71 76.49 25.78
CA SER A 495 -66.76 75.94 24.91
C SER A 495 -67.93 75.28 25.66
N GLU A 496 -67.70 74.79 26.87
CA GLU A 496 -68.73 74.19 27.73
C GLU A 496 -69.70 75.24 28.28
N THR A 497 -69.20 76.42 28.63
CA THR A 497 -69.99 77.54 29.17
C THR A 497 -71.00 78.11 28.17
N GLU A 498 -70.80 77.93 26.87
CA GLU A 498 -71.65 78.50 25.82
C GLU A 498 -72.68 77.51 25.22
N SER A 499 -72.48 76.19 25.33
CA SER A 499 -73.19 75.23 24.46
C SER A 499 -73.60 73.88 25.10
N GLY A 500 -73.05 73.50 26.27
CA GLY A 500 -73.33 72.19 26.90
C GLY A 500 -72.92 70.97 26.06
N LEU A 501 -71.95 71.15 25.16
CA LEU A 501 -71.52 70.13 24.21
C LEU A 501 -70.71 68.99 24.84
N LEU A 502 -69.90 69.25 25.89
CA LEU A 502 -69.12 68.19 26.53
C LEU A 502 -70.03 67.18 27.23
N GLU A 503 -71.15 67.64 27.80
CA GLU A 503 -72.16 66.77 28.42
C GLU A 503 -72.97 65.96 27.39
N THR A 504 -73.13 66.44 26.16
CA THR A 504 -73.78 65.70 25.07
C THR A 504 -72.90 64.54 24.58
N LEU A 505 -71.59 64.77 24.47
CA LEU A 505 -70.61 63.74 24.09
C LEU A 505 -70.49 62.65 25.15
N LYS A 506 -70.59 63.02 26.44
CA LYS A 506 -70.66 62.08 27.56
C LYS A 506 -71.86 61.12 27.45
N LYS A 507 -73.05 61.60 27.06
CA LYS A 507 -74.25 60.73 26.89
C LYS A 507 -74.15 59.74 25.73
N LEU A 508 -73.46 60.09 24.64
CA LEU A 508 -73.27 59.20 23.50
C LEU A 508 -72.30 58.05 23.80
N ASP A 509 -71.33 58.29 24.69
CA ASP A 509 -70.41 57.27 25.19
C ASP A 509 -71.15 56.19 26.01
N GLU A 510 -72.13 56.59 26.82
CA GLU A 510 -72.90 55.71 27.72
C GLU A 510 -73.92 54.76 27.02
N ALA A 511 -74.04 54.76 25.68
CA ALA A 511 -75.00 53.96 24.91
C ALA A 511 -74.69 52.42 24.83
N PRO A 512 -75.63 51.50 24.52
CA PRO A 512 -75.34 50.05 24.39
C PRO A 512 -74.52 49.63 23.13
N LYS A 513 -73.90 48.43 23.10
CA LYS A 513 -73.04 47.90 22.00
C LYS A 513 -73.83 47.32 20.79
N PHE A 514 -73.19 47.21 19.62
CA PHE A 514 -73.79 46.76 18.34
C PHE A 514 -73.95 45.23 18.23
N SER A 515 -75.00 44.75 17.56
CA SER A 515 -75.19 43.30 17.25
C SER A 515 -74.99 42.94 15.77
N ASN A 516 -74.90 43.92 14.86
CA ASN A 516 -74.59 43.74 13.44
C ASN A 516 -74.08 45.04 12.80
N SER A 517 -73.60 44.96 11.56
CA SER A 517 -73.06 46.11 10.80
C SER A 517 -74.07 47.26 10.61
N GLN A 518 -75.37 46.96 10.58
CA GLN A 518 -76.43 47.95 10.36
C GLN A 518 -76.69 48.81 11.61
N GLN A 519 -76.64 48.24 12.82
CA GLN A 519 -76.77 49.01 14.07
C GLN A 519 -75.58 49.96 14.29
N ALA A 520 -74.39 49.53 13.90
CA ALA A 520 -73.19 50.35 14.00
C ALA A 520 -73.26 51.60 13.09
N THR A 521 -73.86 51.46 11.91
CA THR A 521 -74.09 52.57 10.96
C THR A 521 -74.93 53.70 11.56
N VAL A 522 -75.97 53.39 12.35
CA VAL A 522 -76.87 54.41 12.95
C VAL A 522 -76.15 55.22 14.04
N TRP A 523 -75.42 54.55 14.94
CA TRP A 523 -74.68 55.23 16.02
C TRP A 523 -73.64 56.23 15.50
N TRP A 524 -72.94 55.88 14.42
CA TRP A 524 -71.93 56.74 13.81
C TRP A 524 -72.48 58.04 13.22
N GLN A 525 -73.74 58.04 12.76
CA GLN A 525 -74.38 59.25 12.26
C GLN A 525 -74.64 60.25 13.39
N ASP A 526 -75.13 59.77 14.53
CA ASP A 526 -75.42 60.61 15.71
C ASP A 526 -74.14 61.20 16.32
N TRP A 527 -73.06 60.40 16.38
CA TRP A 527 -71.73 60.85 16.86
C TRP A 527 -71.11 61.96 16.00
N HIS A 528 -71.17 61.84 14.67
CA HIS A 528 -70.65 62.87 13.76
C HIS A 528 -71.42 64.20 13.84
N THR A 529 -72.72 64.15 14.12
CA THR A 529 -73.54 65.35 14.32
C THR A 529 -73.15 66.09 15.61
N ALA A 530 -72.80 65.38 16.69
CA ALA A 530 -72.36 66.02 17.93
C ALA A 530 -70.97 66.67 17.81
N ILE A 531 -70.01 66.00 17.15
CA ILE A 531 -68.65 66.54 16.95
C ILE A 531 -68.64 67.79 16.05
N SER A 532 -69.51 67.87 15.04
CA SER A 532 -69.52 69.01 14.10
C SER A 532 -69.97 70.33 14.73
N GLN A 533 -70.50 70.29 15.96
CA GLN A 533 -70.91 71.47 16.72
C GLN A 533 -69.80 72.05 17.61
N LEU A 534 -68.66 71.35 17.79
CA LEU A 534 -67.51 71.83 18.56
C LEU A 534 -66.70 72.91 17.79
N PRO A 535 -66.00 73.83 18.49
CA PRO A 535 -65.11 74.83 17.86
C PRO A 535 -63.98 74.17 17.05
N GLU A 536 -63.37 74.89 16.10
CA GLU A 536 -62.39 74.30 15.15
C GLU A 536 -61.24 73.54 15.83
N LYS A 537 -60.94 72.33 15.34
CA LYS A 537 -59.97 71.35 15.87
C LYS A 537 -58.55 71.86 16.19
N ARG A 538 -58.13 73.02 15.68
CA ARG A 538 -56.76 73.53 15.83
C ARG A 538 -56.45 74.04 17.23
N GLU A 539 -57.46 74.23 18.06
CA GLU A 539 -57.31 74.79 19.41
C GLU A 539 -57.50 73.74 20.51
N TRP A 540 -57.68 72.46 20.17
CA TRP A 540 -57.94 71.43 21.16
C TRP A 540 -56.64 70.84 21.73
N PRO A 541 -56.60 70.57 23.04
CA PRO A 541 -55.62 69.68 23.62
C PRO A 541 -55.59 68.30 22.98
N ASP A 542 -54.39 67.73 22.88
CA ASP A 542 -54.20 66.39 22.33
C ASP A 542 -54.99 65.35 23.12
N GLN A 543 -55.02 65.40 24.46
CA GLN A 543 -55.76 64.40 25.26
C GLN A 543 -57.29 64.47 25.10
N PHE A 544 -57.85 65.66 24.90
CA PHE A 544 -59.27 65.79 24.61
C PHE A 544 -59.61 65.20 23.25
N SER A 545 -58.79 65.53 22.26
CA SER A 545 -58.87 64.93 20.92
C SER A 545 -58.71 63.41 20.98
N GLN A 546 -57.76 62.92 21.79
CA GLN A 546 -57.47 61.49 21.98
C GLN A 546 -58.61 60.75 22.66
N GLN A 547 -59.34 61.37 23.59
CA GLN A 547 -60.47 60.70 24.25
C GLN A 547 -61.75 60.71 23.41
N LEU A 548 -62.04 61.79 22.68
CA LEU A 548 -63.07 61.74 21.64
C LEU A 548 -62.72 60.70 20.58
N GLU A 549 -61.45 60.64 20.19
CA GLU A 549 -60.96 59.61 19.30
C GLU A 549 -61.03 58.22 19.94
N LYS A 550 -60.79 58.06 21.25
CA LYS A 550 -60.88 56.78 21.98
C LYS A 550 -62.30 56.26 21.99
N ILE A 551 -63.29 57.07 22.37
CA ILE A 551 -64.71 56.69 22.37
C ILE A 551 -65.16 56.32 20.96
N ALA A 552 -64.83 57.17 19.98
CA ALA A 552 -65.10 56.90 18.57
C ALA A 552 -64.42 55.61 18.11
N THR A 553 -63.16 55.38 18.50
CA THR A 553 -62.33 54.22 18.12
C THR A 553 -62.80 52.93 18.79
N GLU A 554 -63.22 52.96 20.04
CA GLU A 554 -63.77 51.78 20.74
C GLU A 554 -65.09 51.33 20.10
N ARG A 555 -65.93 52.29 19.71
CA ARG A 555 -67.16 52.02 18.96
C ARG A 555 -66.85 51.56 17.53
N LYS A 556 -65.86 52.18 16.87
CA LYS A 556 -65.33 51.70 15.58
C LYS A 556 -64.82 50.27 15.67
N ARG A 557 -64.08 49.95 16.73
CA ARG A 557 -63.51 48.63 16.99
C ARG A 557 -64.62 47.60 17.15
N ALA A 558 -65.68 47.89 17.91
CA ALA A 558 -66.82 47.01 18.03
C ALA A 558 -67.51 46.74 16.67
N TRP A 559 -67.53 47.71 15.75
CA TRP A 559 -68.01 47.49 14.38
C TRP A 559 -67.03 46.65 13.56
N PHE A 560 -65.72 46.91 13.67
CA PHE A 560 -64.69 46.16 12.97
C PHE A 560 -64.55 44.72 13.46
N GLU A 561 -64.77 44.43 14.74
CA GLU A 561 -64.82 43.06 15.27
C GLU A 561 -65.87 42.20 14.54
N ILE A 562 -67.01 42.79 14.18
CA ILE A 562 -68.05 42.13 13.39
C ILE A 562 -67.56 41.87 11.94
N LEU A 563 -66.80 42.80 11.36
CA LEU A 563 -66.25 42.66 9.99
C LEU A 563 -65.05 41.70 9.95
N ASP A 564 -64.18 41.71 10.96
CA ASP A 564 -63.04 40.81 11.11
C ASP A 564 -63.51 39.36 11.28
N ALA A 565 -64.54 39.14 12.11
CA ALA A 565 -65.14 37.82 12.27
C ALA A 565 -65.62 37.23 10.94
N LEU A 566 -66.13 38.08 10.03
CA LEU A 566 -66.54 37.66 8.69
C LEU A 566 -65.33 37.41 7.77
N LEU A 567 -64.33 38.28 7.76
CA LEU A 567 -63.10 38.12 6.95
C LEU A 567 -62.30 36.85 7.32
N CYS A 568 -62.43 36.38 8.57
CA CYS A 568 -61.73 35.21 9.06
C CYS A 568 -62.48 33.88 8.88
N ASP A 569 -63.68 33.88 8.28
CA ASP A 569 -64.44 32.66 8.03
C ASP A 569 -64.06 31.99 6.69
N PRO A 570 -63.29 30.87 6.70
CA PRO A 570 -62.86 30.19 5.48
C PRO A 570 -64.00 29.48 4.73
N GLN A 571 -65.16 29.30 5.38
CA GLN A 571 -66.35 28.67 4.79
C GLN A 571 -67.26 29.70 4.08
N SER A 572 -67.01 31.00 4.27
CA SER A 572 -67.77 32.04 3.60
C SER A 572 -67.56 32.00 2.08
N THR A 573 -68.67 32.16 1.36
CA THR A 573 -68.71 32.11 -0.11
C THR A 573 -68.55 33.51 -0.70
N ALA A 574 -68.15 33.60 -1.97
CA ALA A 574 -67.99 34.90 -2.65
C ALA A 574 -69.23 35.83 -2.53
N PRO A 575 -70.49 35.36 -2.59
CA PRO A 575 -71.68 36.21 -2.41
C PRO A 575 -71.82 36.87 -1.03
N VAL A 576 -71.44 36.18 0.05
CA VAL A 576 -71.58 36.68 1.44
C VAL A 576 -70.65 37.87 1.68
N TYR A 577 -69.42 37.79 1.14
CA TYR A 577 -68.48 38.89 1.14
C TYR A 577 -68.96 40.08 0.32
N ASP A 578 -69.63 39.83 -0.80
CA ASP A 578 -70.13 40.87 -1.70
C ASP A 578 -71.28 41.68 -1.08
N GLU A 579 -72.24 41.00 -0.43
CA GLU A 579 -73.39 41.63 0.22
C GLU A 579 -72.96 42.52 1.39
N THR A 580 -72.02 42.06 2.22
CA THR A 580 -71.50 42.85 3.35
C THR A 580 -70.70 44.06 2.87
N ALA A 581 -69.94 43.93 1.78
CA ALA A 581 -69.26 45.07 1.17
C ALA A 581 -70.26 46.15 0.73
N ASN A 582 -71.40 45.76 0.15
CA ASN A 582 -72.41 46.74 -0.29
C ASN A 582 -73.02 47.54 0.88
N THR A 583 -73.14 46.98 2.09
CA THR A 583 -73.59 47.74 3.28
C THR A 583 -72.62 48.84 3.73
N LEU A 584 -71.33 48.70 3.41
CA LEU A 584 -70.28 49.68 3.70
C LEU A 584 -70.14 50.74 2.59
N GLU A 585 -70.89 50.62 1.49
CA GLU A 585 -70.75 51.48 0.32
C GLU A 585 -71.03 52.96 0.63
N ASN A 586 -72.01 53.26 1.48
CA ASN A 586 -72.32 54.62 1.90
C ASN A 586 -71.19 55.27 2.72
N TRP A 587 -70.32 54.46 3.33
CA TRP A 587 -69.16 54.88 4.12
C TRP A 587 -67.85 54.81 3.32
N ARG A 588 -67.92 54.40 2.05
CA ARG A 588 -66.77 54.32 1.13
C ARG A 588 -66.12 55.68 0.88
N ASN A 589 -66.89 56.77 0.95
CA ASN A 589 -66.38 58.13 0.81
C ASN A 589 -66.03 58.78 2.16
N SER A 590 -66.09 58.02 3.27
CA SER A 590 -65.65 58.54 4.57
C SER A 590 -64.14 58.76 4.56
N ALA A 591 -63.68 59.71 5.38
CA ALA A 591 -62.25 59.98 5.54
C ALA A 591 -61.47 58.81 6.17
N ASP A 592 -62.17 57.82 6.75
CA ASP A 592 -61.56 56.68 7.41
C ASP A 592 -61.25 55.56 6.43
N ALA A 593 -59.97 55.43 6.11
CA ALA A 593 -59.43 54.42 5.22
C ALA A 593 -59.75 52.98 5.66
N ASN A 594 -60.10 52.72 6.93
CA ASN A 594 -60.45 51.38 7.35
C ASN A 594 -61.78 50.91 6.77
N PHE A 595 -62.80 51.77 6.62
CA PHE A 595 -64.04 51.38 5.94
C PHE A 595 -63.81 51.06 4.47
N ILE A 596 -62.98 51.88 3.80
CA ILE A 596 -62.51 51.61 2.44
C ILE A 596 -61.73 50.29 2.39
N LYS A 597 -60.87 50.04 3.39
CA LYS A 597 -60.08 48.81 3.52
C LYS A 597 -60.96 47.58 3.73
N TYR A 598 -61.95 47.62 4.62
CA TYR A 598 -62.88 46.52 4.85
C TYR A 598 -63.75 46.25 3.62
N TYR A 599 -64.30 47.30 3.00
CA TYR A 599 -65.00 47.20 1.72
C TYR A 599 -64.13 46.51 0.65
N ASN A 600 -62.90 47.00 0.47
CA ASN A 600 -61.97 46.45 -0.50
C ASN A 600 -61.54 45.02 -0.13
N ASN A 601 -61.28 44.72 1.14
CA ASN A 601 -60.88 43.39 1.61
C ASN A 601 -61.98 42.36 1.36
N LEU A 602 -63.24 42.71 1.64
CA LEU A 602 -64.39 41.85 1.37
C LEU A 602 -64.53 41.61 -0.15
N LYS A 603 -64.46 42.66 -0.99
CA LYS A 603 -64.47 42.51 -2.46
C LYS A 603 -63.28 41.69 -2.98
N ARG A 604 -62.09 41.88 -2.41
CA ARG A 604 -60.87 41.12 -2.76
C ARG A 604 -61.05 39.64 -2.45
N LEU A 605 -61.50 39.28 -1.25
CA LEU A 605 -61.71 37.88 -0.89
C LEU A 605 -62.78 37.22 -1.76
N ALA A 606 -63.84 37.95 -2.14
CA ALA A 606 -64.83 37.47 -3.10
C ALA A 606 -64.19 37.11 -4.45
N TRP A 607 -63.39 38.01 -5.03
CA TRP A 607 -62.73 37.77 -6.32
C TRP A 607 -61.61 36.74 -6.26
N GLN A 608 -60.85 36.69 -5.15
CA GLN A 608 -59.83 35.68 -4.91
C GLN A 608 -60.43 34.27 -4.92
N LYS A 609 -61.53 34.08 -4.19
CA LYS A 609 -62.24 32.81 -4.11
C LYS A 609 -62.78 32.41 -5.48
N HIS A 610 -63.38 33.37 -6.20
CA HIS A 610 -63.88 33.17 -7.55
C HIS A 610 -62.79 32.71 -8.54
N ALA A 611 -61.59 33.32 -8.51
CA ALA A 611 -60.47 32.92 -9.35
C ALA A 611 -60.03 31.47 -9.10
N THR A 612 -59.92 31.05 -7.83
CA THR A 612 -59.55 29.68 -7.48
C THR A 612 -60.58 28.64 -7.89
N GLU A 613 -61.88 28.97 -7.78
CA GLU A 613 -62.98 28.11 -8.22
C GLU A 613 -62.98 27.95 -9.75
N CYS A 614 -62.70 29.02 -10.51
CA CYS A 614 -62.55 28.96 -11.96
C CYS A 614 -61.35 28.12 -12.42
N MET A 615 -60.18 28.24 -11.77
CA MET A 615 -59.00 27.42 -12.08
C MET A 615 -59.26 25.92 -11.85
N ALA A 616 -59.92 25.57 -10.73
CA ALA A 616 -60.29 24.19 -10.43
C ALA A 616 -61.26 23.61 -11.48
N ALA A 617 -62.18 24.43 -12.00
CA ALA A 617 -63.09 24.08 -13.07
C ALA A 617 -62.45 24.10 -14.48
N LYS A 618 -61.14 24.38 -14.61
CA LYS A 618 -60.41 24.59 -15.87
C LYS A 618 -61.00 25.71 -16.75
N ASN A 619 -61.70 26.67 -16.15
CA ASN A 619 -62.19 27.87 -16.82
C ASN A 619 -61.11 28.97 -16.74
N TRP A 620 -60.12 28.91 -17.63
CA TRP A 620 -58.97 29.82 -17.61
C TRP A 620 -59.36 31.28 -17.84
N GLN A 621 -60.32 31.55 -18.74
CA GLN A 621 -60.80 32.91 -19.00
C GLN A 621 -61.53 33.47 -17.77
N GLY A 622 -62.42 32.69 -17.14
CA GLY A 622 -63.09 33.12 -15.91
C GLY A 622 -62.11 33.37 -14.76
N ALA A 623 -61.02 32.61 -14.66
CA ALA A 623 -59.97 32.86 -13.68
C ALA A 623 -59.21 34.16 -13.99
N GLN A 624 -58.89 34.45 -15.26
CA GLN A 624 -58.25 35.71 -15.67
C GLN A 624 -59.15 36.92 -15.38
N ASP A 625 -60.43 36.82 -15.70
CA ASP A 625 -61.41 37.88 -15.46
C ASP A 625 -61.56 38.13 -13.94
N ALA A 626 -61.66 37.07 -13.13
CA ALA A 626 -61.69 37.16 -11.69
C ALA A 626 -60.41 37.78 -11.10
N LEU A 627 -59.22 37.48 -11.66
CA LEU A 627 -57.96 38.09 -11.24
C LEU A 627 -57.84 39.55 -11.65
N ALA A 628 -58.38 39.93 -12.81
CA ALA A 628 -58.48 41.33 -13.22
C ALA A 628 -59.38 42.12 -12.26
N GLN A 629 -60.52 41.52 -11.84
CA GLN A 629 -61.40 42.15 -10.85
C GLN A 629 -60.78 42.16 -9.45
N PHE A 630 -60.04 41.11 -9.05
CA PHE A 630 -59.26 41.09 -7.82
C PHE A 630 -58.25 42.25 -7.79
N LYS A 631 -57.52 42.46 -8.89
CA LYS A 631 -56.58 43.58 -9.06
C LYS A 631 -57.30 44.93 -8.97
N ASN A 632 -58.44 45.09 -9.64
CA ASN A 632 -59.23 46.32 -9.61
C ASN A 632 -59.81 46.62 -8.22
N ALA A 633 -60.13 45.58 -7.43
CA ALA A 633 -60.51 45.69 -6.02
C ALA A 633 -59.30 46.00 -5.10
N GLY A 634 -58.11 46.18 -5.65
CA GLY A 634 -56.86 46.48 -4.96
C GLY A 634 -56.18 45.26 -4.33
N GLY A 635 -56.54 44.05 -4.76
CA GLY A 635 -55.93 42.79 -4.32
C GLY A 635 -54.42 42.90 -4.19
N ASP A 636 -53.87 42.34 -3.11
CA ASP A 636 -52.45 42.51 -2.85
C ASP A 636 -51.63 41.84 -3.96
N ASN A 637 -50.57 42.53 -4.39
CA ASN A 637 -49.74 42.06 -5.50
C ASN A 637 -49.17 40.68 -5.21
N LYS A 638 -48.90 40.31 -3.95
CA LYS A 638 -48.32 39.01 -3.59
C LYS A 638 -49.30 37.88 -3.89
N THR A 639 -50.56 38.01 -3.50
CA THR A 639 -51.64 37.05 -3.77
C THR A 639 -52.03 37.05 -5.25
N LEU A 640 -52.09 38.23 -5.88
CA LEU A 640 -52.34 38.34 -7.32
C LEU A 640 -51.25 37.63 -8.12
N GLU A 641 -49.97 37.88 -7.82
CA GLU A 641 -48.84 37.20 -8.43
C GLU A 641 -48.86 35.71 -8.13
N ARG A 642 -49.16 35.29 -6.89
CA ARG A 642 -49.31 33.87 -6.56
C ARG A 642 -50.38 33.19 -7.42
N LEU A 643 -51.53 33.82 -7.59
CA LEU A 643 -52.63 33.27 -8.38
C LEU A 643 -52.36 33.33 -9.88
N ASN A 644 -51.67 34.36 -10.38
CA ASN A 644 -51.20 34.44 -11.77
C ASN A 644 -50.17 33.35 -12.07
N VAL A 645 -49.20 33.15 -11.17
CA VAL A 645 -48.20 32.09 -11.28
C VAL A 645 -48.87 30.72 -11.22
N LEU A 646 -49.84 30.51 -10.32
CA LEU A 646 -50.62 29.28 -10.25
C LEU A 646 -51.41 29.03 -11.54
N LEU A 647 -52.07 30.05 -12.06
CA LEU A 647 -52.80 29.99 -13.33
C LEU A 647 -51.86 29.63 -14.49
N ASN A 648 -50.72 30.31 -14.62
CA ASN A 648 -49.72 30.07 -15.67
C ASN A 648 -49.18 28.64 -15.59
N VAL A 649 -48.83 28.16 -14.40
CA VAL A 649 -48.32 26.80 -14.18
C VAL A 649 -49.39 25.75 -14.52
N ARG A 650 -50.65 25.94 -14.07
CA ARG A 650 -51.77 25.03 -14.37
C ARG A 650 -52.17 25.02 -15.83
N GLN A 651 -52.10 26.18 -16.49
CA GLN A 651 -52.34 26.29 -17.93
C GLN A 651 -51.23 25.58 -18.71
N ALA A 652 -49.95 25.81 -18.36
CA ALA A 652 -48.82 25.13 -18.98
C ALA A 652 -48.85 23.61 -18.77
N GLU A 653 -49.24 23.15 -17.58
CA GLU A 653 -49.47 21.73 -17.27
C GLU A 653 -50.56 21.13 -18.17
N ALA A 654 -51.66 21.85 -18.40
CA ALA A 654 -52.75 21.42 -19.26
C ALA A 654 -52.37 21.40 -20.75
N GLU A 655 -51.43 22.25 -21.19
CA GLU A 655 -50.94 22.31 -22.57
C GLU A 655 -49.93 21.17 -22.87
N SER A 656 -48.82 21.09 -22.15
CA SER A 656 -47.85 19.98 -22.23
C SER A 656 -46.80 20.02 -21.11
N LEU A 657 -46.22 18.87 -20.78
CA LEU A 657 -45.14 18.80 -19.79
C LEU A 657 -43.83 19.49 -20.24
N ASN A 658 -43.60 19.64 -21.55
CA ASN A 658 -42.49 20.45 -22.06
C ASN A 658 -42.72 21.93 -21.78
N LYS A 659 -43.94 22.42 -22.04
CA LYS A 659 -44.30 23.81 -21.77
C LYS A 659 -44.25 24.11 -20.27
N LEU A 660 -44.70 23.16 -19.44
CA LEU A 660 -44.54 23.24 -17.98
C LEU A 660 -43.07 23.30 -17.57
N ALA A 661 -42.19 22.49 -18.15
CA ALA A 661 -40.76 22.52 -17.86
C ALA A 661 -40.12 23.87 -18.23
N ASP A 662 -40.49 24.44 -19.39
CA ASP A 662 -40.02 25.76 -19.82
C ASP A 662 -40.50 26.85 -18.84
N VAL A 663 -41.77 26.81 -18.41
CA VAL A 663 -42.32 27.75 -17.41
C VAL A 663 -41.66 27.58 -16.03
N LEU A 664 -41.42 26.35 -15.58
CA LEU A 664 -40.71 26.07 -14.33
C LEU A 664 -39.30 26.66 -14.34
N TRP A 665 -38.61 26.63 -15.48
CA TRP A 665 -37.28 27.22 -15.62
C TRP A 665 -37.33 28.74 -15.71
N GLU A 666 -38.08 29.29 -16.66
CA GLU A 666 -38.14 30.73 -16.94
C GLU A 666 -38.69 31.53 -15.76
N GLN A 667 -39.63 30.94 -15.01
CA GLN A 667 -40.30 31.59 -13.88
C GLN A 667 -39.94 30.97 -12.53
N TRP A 668 -38.82 30.24 -12.43
CA TRP A 668 -38.45 29.49 -11.23
C TRP A 668 -38.50 30.33 -9.95
N HIS A 669 -37.93 31.54 -9.98
CA HIS A 669 -37.91 32.43 -8.83
C HIS A 669 -39.34 32.79 -8.38
N LEU A 670 -40.22 33.11 -9.33
CA LEU A 670 -41.62 33.43 -9.04
C LEU A 670 -42.35 32.20 -8.49
N ILE A 671 -42.20 31.05 -9.13
CA ILE A 671 -42.85 29.80 -8.72
C ILE A 671 -42.39 29.36 -7.32
N ASN A 672 -41.08 29.37 -7.04
CA ASN A 672 -40.56 29.00 -5.72
C ASN A 672 -40.97 30.00 -4.63
N THR A 673 -41.08 31.29 -4.97
CA THR A 673 -41.52 32.33 -4.02
C THR A 673 -43.00 32.19 -3.68
N TYR A 674 -43.84 31.85 -4.66
CA TYR A 674 -45.29 31.94 -4.52
C TYR A 674 -46.01 30.59 -4.36
N LEU A 675 -45.43 29.47 -4.82
CA LEU A 675 -46.00 28.11 -4.79
C LEU A 675 -45.06 27.08 -4.14
N PRO A 676 -44.55 27.32 -2.92
CA PRO A 676 -43.53 26.47 -2.32
C PRO A 676 -44.00 25.03 -2.02
N TYR A 677 -45.31 24.80 -1.84
CA TYR A 677 -45.84 23.48 -1.45
C TYR A 677 -46.30 22.64 -2.65
N GLU A 678 -46.62 23.27 -3.77
CA GLU A 678 -47.11 22.61 -4.98
C GLU A 678 -45.98 22.26 -5.96
N ILE A 679 -44.80 22.90 -5.81
CA ILE A 679 -43.65 22.79 -6.73
C ILE A 679 -43.11 21.36 -6.89
N GLY A 680 -43.16 20.56 -5.81
CA GLY A 680 -42.64 19.19 -5.83
C GLY A 680 -43.38 18.27 -6.80
N GLY A 681 -44.70 18.43 -6.91
CA GLY A 681 -45.53 17.66 -7.83
C GLY A 681 -45.27 18.01 -9.30
N PHE A 682 -45.15 19.31 -9.60
CA PHE A 682 -44.84 19.77 -10.96
C PHE A 682 -43.46 19.30 -11.42
N LEU A 683 -42.43 19.47 -10.58
CA LEU A 683 -41.07 19.03 -10.89
C LEU A 683 -40.97 17.53 -11.13
N TYR A 684 -41.62 16.71 -10.31
CA TYR A 684 -41.63 15.26 -10.47
C TYR A 684 -42.16 14.85 -11.86
N ASN A 685 -43.33 15.39 -12.25
CA ASN A 685 -43.95 15.06 -13.53
C ASN A 685 -43.07 15.49 -14.71
N THR A 686 -42.46 16.68 -14.66
CA THR A 686 -41.59 17.17 -15.73
C THR A 686 -40.26 16.44 -15.80
N ILE A 687 -39.62 16.13 -14.66
CA ILE A 687 -38.35 15.40 -14.60
C ILE A 687 -38.51 14.00 -15.20
N ARG A 688 -39.57 13.29 -14.79
CA ARG A 688 -39.89 11.96 -15.31
C ARG A 688 -40.12 12.01 -16.82
N PHE A 689 -40.88 13.00 -17.30
CA PHE A 689 -41.14 13.17 -18.73
C PHE A 689 -39.87 13.49 -19.54
N SER A 690 -39.03 14.42 -19.08
CA SER A 690 -37.76 14.74 -19.77
C SER A 690 -36.81 13.55 -19.80
N TRP A 691 -36.72 12.77 -18.71
CA TRP A 691 -35.91 11.56 -18.67
C TRP A 691 -36.42 10.49 -19.66
N GLN A 692 -37.74 10.25 -19.74
CA GLN A 692 -38.35 9.29 -20.67
C GLN A 692 -38.08 9.65 -22.14
N ASN A 693 -38.01 10.94 -22.46
CA ASN A 693 -37.75 11.44 -23.81
C ASN A 693 -36.26 11.69 -24.11
N ASN A 694 -35.35 11.30 -23.22
CA ASN A 694 -33.90 11.53 -23.36
C ASN A 694 -33.49 13.00 -23.53
N ASP A 695 -34.29 13.94 -23.03
CA ASP A 695 -34.00 15.38 -23.08
C ASP A 695 -33.02 15.76 -21.96
N THR A 696 -31.73 15.49 -22.20
CA THR A 696 -30.66 15.69 -21.21
C THR A 696 -30.48 17.15 -20.82
N VAL A 697 -30.79 18.09 -21.73
CA VAL A 697 -30.68 19.54 -21.50
C VAL A 697 -31.76 20.01 -20.53
N ARG A 698 -33.02 19.64 -20.74
CA ARG A 698 -34.08 19.97 -19.78
C ARG A 698 -33.91 19.21 -18.46
N LEU A 699 -33.45 17.96 -18.51
CA LEU A 699 -33.25 17.16 -17.30
C LEU A 699 -32.17 17.76 -16.38
N SER A 700 -31.05 18.25 -16.91
CA SER A 700 -30.02 18.92 -16.09
C SER A 700 -30.55 20.20 -15.45
N THR A 701 -31.29 20.98 -16.23
CA THR A 701 -31.95 22.22 -15.82
C THR A 701 -32.93 21.98 -14.67
N LEU A 702 -33.87 21.05 -14.82
CA LEU A 702 -34.88 20.71 -13.81
C LEU A 702 -34.26 20.13 -12.53
N ARG A 703 -33.15 19.37 -12.63
CA ARG A 703 -32.42 18.87 -11.45
C ARG A 703 -31.77 19.99 -10.66
N GLN A 704 -31.23 21.00 -11.35
CA GLN A 704 -30.65 22.17 -10.68
C GLN A 704 -31.73 22.92 -9.89
N LEU A 705 -32.92 23.09 -10.47
CA LEU A 705 -34.06 23.68 -9.79
C LEU A 705 -34.45 22.88 -8.53
N ALA A 706 -34.61 21.56 -8.67
CA ALA A 706 -34.98 20.68 -7.55
C ALA A 706 -33.95 20.69 -6.40
N ARG A 707 -32.66 20.90 -6.69
CA ARG A 707 -31.62 21.08 -5.66
C ARG A 707 -31.76 22.39 -4.87
N GLY A 708 -32.36 23.42 -5.47
CA GLY A 708 -32.65 24.69 -4.81
C GLY A 708 -33.79 24.63 -3.80
N LEU A 709 -34.53 23.51 -3.74
CA LEU A 709 -35.63 23.32 -2.80
C LEU A 709 -35.14 23.03 -1.37
N SER A 710 -35.81 23.64 -0.39
CA SER A 710 -35.63 23.35 1.04
C SER A 710 -36.11 21.92 1.39
N PRO A 711 -35.68 21.33 2.53
CA PRO A 711 -36.11 19.99 2.95
C PRO A 711 -37.63 19.85 3.06
N GLU A 712 -38.32 20.89 3.53
CA GLU A 712 -39.78 20.94 3.66
C GLU A 712 -40.49 20.93 2.30
N GLN A 713 -39.89 21.53 1.28
CA GLN A 713 -40.39 21.54 -0.10
C GLN A 713 -40.12 20.22 -0.86
N ARG A 714 -39.15 19.42 -0.40
CA ARG A 714 -38.81 18.08 -0.97
C ARG A 714 -39.64 16.94 -0.39
N THR A 715 -40.62 17.23 0.45
CA THR A 715 -41.44 16.23 1.16
C THR A 715 -42.23 15.29 0.25
N ALA A 716 -42.32 15.54 -1.05
CA ALA A 716 -42.88 14.62 -2.04
C ALA A 716 -41.97 13.36 -2.20
N PRO A 717 -42.38 12.16 -1.73
CA PRO A 717 -41.52 10.97 -1.72
C PRO A 717 -41.06 10.54 -3.11
N LEU A 718 -41.92 10.73 -4.13
CA LEU A 718 -41.63 10.38 -5.52
C LEU A 718 -40.58 11.31 -6.16
N LEU A 719 -40.56 12.59 -5.80
CA LEU A 719 -39.53 13.52 -6.29
C LEU A 719 -38.16 13.13 -5.71
N THR A 720 -38.10 12.85 -4.42
CA THR A 720 -36.86 12.40 -3.75
C THR A 720 -36.33 11.10 -4.37
N LEU A 721 -37.21 10.10 -4.57
CA LEU A 721 -36.87 8.83 -5.23
C LEU A 721 -36.23 9.05 -6.61
N TRP A 722 -36.79 9.95 -7.42
CA TRP A 722 -36.28 10.23 -8.77
C TRP A 722 -34.99 11.05 -8.77
N LEU A 723 -34.81 11.97 -7.83
CA LEU A 723 -33.54 12.70 -7.69
C LEU A 723 -32.42 11.74 -7.29
N ASP A 724 -32.68 10.84 -6.35
CA ASP A 724 -31.72 9.80 -5.93
C ASP A 724 -31.40 8.87 -7.11
N TRP A 725 -32.40 8.42 -7.87
CA TRP A 725 -32.20 7.62 -9.08
C TRP A 725 -31.30 8.33 -10.10
N LEU A 726 -31.57 9.60 -10.42
CA LEU A 726 -30.80 10.34 -11.41
C LEU A 726 -29.35 10.59 -10.98
N GLU A 727 -29.10 10.77 -9.69
CA GLU A 727 -27.75 10.84 -9.14
C GLU A 727 -27.03 9.50 -9.24
N ILE A 728 -27.71 8.41 -8.94
CA ILE A 728 -27.18 7.05 -9.07
C ILE A 728 -26.90 6.72 -10.53
N GLU A 729 -27.83 6.95 -11.45
CA GLU A 729 -27.68 6.67 -12.88
C GLU A 729 -26.48 7.44 -13.47
N GLN A 730 -26.34 8.73 -13.13
CA GLN A 730 -25.18 9.52 -13.54
C GLN A 730 -23.87 8.98 -12.96
N ALA A 731 -23.85 8.60 -11.68
CA ALA A 731 -22.67 8.04 -11.05
C ALA A 731 -22.32 6.63 -11.58
N LEU A 732 -23.32 5.84 -11.99
CA LEU A 732 -23.14 4.54 -12.64
C LEU A 732 -22.64 4.67 -14.08
N ALA A 733 -22.76 5.86 -14.69
CA ALA A 733 -22.18 6.18 -15.99
C ALA A 733 -20.74 6.71 -15.92
N ALA A 734 -20.26 7.15 -14.74
CA ALA A 734 -18.88 7.63 -14.55
C ALA A 734 -17.83 6.53 -14.82
N PRO A 735 -16.58 6.81 -15.20
CA PRO A 735 -15.54 5.80 -15.54
C PRO A 735 -15.25 4.80 -14.41
N GLU A 736 -15.26 5.27 -13.18
CA GLU A 736 -15.10 4.47 -11.97
C GLU A 736 -16.38 4.53 -11.14
N ILE A 737 -16.88 3.35 -10.76
CA ILE A 737 -18.09 3.24 -9.94
C ILE A 737 -17.66 3.00 -8.51
N SER A 738 -17.94 3.96 -7.63
CA SER A 738 -17.65 3.81 -6.21
C SER A 738 -18.56 2.74 -5.57
N GLN A 739 -18.02 2.01 -4.60
CA GLN A 739 -18.80 1.08 -3.76
C GLN A 739 -19.98 1.79 -3.08
N LYS A 740 -19.82 3.08 -2.72
CA LYS A 740 -20.87 3.93 -2.16
C LYS A 740 -22.02 4.13 -3.15
N THR A 741 -21.73 4.33 -4.44
CA THR A 741 -22.74 4.44 -5.50
C THR A 741 -23.54 3.15 -5.63
N LEU A 742 -22.85 2.00 -5.68
CA LEU A 742 -23.52 0.69 -5.75
C LEU A 742 -24.33 0.38 -4.49
N SER A 743 -23.84 0.74 -3.31
CA SER A 743 -24.58 0.59 -2.06
C SER A 743 -25.85 1.45 -2.05
N LYS A 744 -25.78 2.70 -2.53
CA LYS A 744 -26.96 3.56 -2.71
C LYS A 744 -27.95 2.95 -3.71
N PHE A 745 -27.46 2.48 -4.86
CA PHE A 745 -28.27 1.80 -5.86
C PHE A 745 -28.99 0.56 -5.27
N VAL A 746 -28.25 -0.28 -4.56
CA VAL A 746 -28.82 -1.48 -3.90
C VAL A 746 -29.89 -1.09 -2.89
N LYS A 747 -29.64 -0.10 -2.02
CA LYS A 747 -30.61 0.39 -1.03
C LYS A 747 -31.87 0.97 -1.68
N LEU A 748 -31.72 1.63 -2.83
CA LEU A 748 -32.84 2.23 -3.57
C LEU A 748 -33.68 1.18 -4.31
N VAL A 749 -33.03 0.18 -4.92
CA VAL A 749 -33.69 -0.80 -5.80
C VAL A 749 -34.20 -2.02 -5.04
N PHE A 750 -33.48 -2.48 -4.01
CA PHE A 750 -33.78 -3.72 -3.28
C PHE A 750 -34.29 -3.46 -1.86
N THR A 751 -35.38 -2.69 -1.75
CA THR A 751 -35.99 -2.32 -0.46
C THR A 751 -36.68 -3.49 0.26
N ASP A 752 -37.08 -4.54 -0.47
CA ASP A 752 -37.79 -5.72 0.06
C ASP A 752 -36.98 -7.02 -0.15
N ASN A 753 -35.71 -7.02 0.31
CA ASN A 753 -34.80 -8.17 0.22
C ASN A 753 -34.73 -8.83 -1.18
N GLY A 754 -34.95 -8.06 -2.24
CA GLY A 754 -34.88 -8.54 -3.62
C GLY A 754 -36.13 -9.25 -4.16
N HIS A 755 -37.27 -9.20 -3.46
CA HIS A 755 -38.52 -9.82 -3.95
C HIS A 755 -39.31 -8.92 -4.92
N ALA A 756 -39.30 -7.61 -4.68
CA ALA A 756 -39.96 -6.62 -5.52
C ALA A 756 -39.04 -5.42 -5.79
N ILE A 757 -39.24 -4.78 -6.93
CA ILE A 757 -38.62 -3.51 -7.31
C ILE A 757 -39.76 -2.48 -7.40
N PRO A 758 -39.61 -1.26 -6.85
CA PRO A 758 -40.60 -0.19 -7.01
C PRO A 758 -41.00 -0.01 -8.48
N ASP A 759 -42.30 0.05 -8.77
CA ASP A 759 -42.79 0.10 -10.15
C ASP A 759 -42.29 1.34 -10.90
N GLU A 760 -42.04 2.43 -10.19
CA GLU A 760 -41.46 3.67 -10.73
C GLU A 760 -40.01 3.49 -11.22
N LEU A 761 -39.26 2.53 -10.64
CA LEU A 761 -37.87 2.27 -11.01
C LEU A 761 -37.72 1.19 -12.10
N ARG A 762 -38.79 0.47 -12.44
CA ARG A 762 -38.71 -0.59 -13.47
C ARG A 762 -38.34 -0.07 -14.87
N PRO A 763 -38.98 0.97 -15.44
CA PRO A 763 -38.56 1.52 -16.73
C PRO A 763 -37.10 2.01 -16.76
N PRO A 764 -36.61 2.79 -15.77
CA PRO A 764 -35.23 3.23 -15.78
C PRO A 764 -34.21 2.12 -15.59
N LEU A 765 -34.52 1.10 -14.79
CA LEU A 765 -33.67 -0.08 -14.69
C LEU A 765 -33.58 -0.86 -16.00
N LYS A 766 -34.68 -1.03 -16.75
CA LYS A 766 -34.64 -1.67 -18.08
C LYS A 766 -33.72 -0.92 -19.05
N ARG A 767 -33.79 0.42 -19.05
CA ARG A 767 -32.90 1.25 -19.87
C ARG A 767 -31.43 1.06 -19.46
N LEU A 768 -31.14 1.11 -18.16
CA LEU A 768 -29.77 0.92 -17.65
C LEU A 768 -29.22 -0.46 -18.02
N LEU A 769 -30.05 -1.51 -17.93
CA LEU A 769 -29.68 -2.86 -18.32
C LEU A 769 -29.36 -2.98 -19.81
N SER A 770 -30.16 -2.37 -20.67
CA SER A 770 -29.87 -2.35 -22.11
C SER A 770 -28.51 -1.69 -22.41
N HIS A 771 -28.13 -0.67 -21.64
CA HIS A 771 -26.83 -0.01 -21.79
C HIS A 771 -25.66 -0.90 -21.34
N TRP A 772 -25.84 -1.67 -20.26
CA TRP A 772 -24.83 -2.61 -19.77
C TRP A 772 -24.67 -3.84 -20.65
N GLN A 773 -25.76 -4.28 -21.28
CA GLN A 773 -25.78 -5.44 -22.17
C GLN A 773 -25.13 -5.15 -23.52
N THR A 774 -25.44 -4.00 -24.14
CA THR A 774 -24.92 -3.60 -25.45
C THR A 774 -24.27 -2.22 -25.35
N PRO A 775 -23.01 -2.13 -24.88
CA PRO A 775 -22.30 -0.86 -24.85
C PRO A 775 -22.09 -0.33 -26.29
N PRO A 776 -22.13 0.99 -26.51
CA PRO A 776 -21.93 1.60 -27.84
C PRO A 776 -20.59 1.17 -28.47
N ILE A 777 -20.61 0.88 -29.77
CA ILE A 777 -19.48 0.30 -30.55
C ILE A 777 -18.20 1.16 -30.47
N ASP A 778 -18.33 2.46 -30.21
CA ASP A 778 -17.23 3.43 -30.25
C ASP A 778 -16.46 3.62 -28.93
N LYS A 779 -16.74 2.81 -27.89
CA LYS A 779 -16.15 2.98 -26.55
C LYS A 779 -15.08 1.94 -26.24
N GLU A 780 -14.00 2.38 -25.59
CA GLU A 780 -12.85 1.57 -25.19
C GLU A 780 -13.24 0.20 -24.59
N GLU A 781 -12.44 -0.83 -24.90
CA GLU A 781 -12.60 -2.22 -24.43
C GLU A 781 -12.82 -2.32 -22.90
N ARG A 782 -12.23 -1.39 -22.13
CA ARG A 782 -12.42 -1.27 -20.68
C ARG A 782 -13.86 -0.96 -20.27
N GLN A 783 -14.57 -0.09 -20.99
CA GLN A 783 -15.97 0.23 -20.70
C GLN A 783 -16.90 -0.95 -21.02
N ASN A 784 -16.55 -1.73 -22.04
CA ASN A 784 -17.29 -2.93 -22.43
C ASN A 784 -17.21 -4.02 -21.35
N LYS A 785 -16.00 -4.32 -20.84
CA LYS A 785 -15.82 -5.27 -19.72
C LYS A 785 -16.61 -4.83 -18.48
N ARG A 786 -16.65 -3.53 -18.15
CA ARG A 786 -17.42 -3.02 -17.01
C ARG A 786 -18.93 -3.24 -17.15
N GLY A 787 -19.50 -2.92 -18.30
CA GLY A 787 -20.94 -3.10 -18.56
C GLY A 787 -21.35 -4.56 -18.35
N LYS A 788 -20.56 -5.50 -18.90
CA LYS A 788 -20.78 -6.94 -18.75
C LYS A 788 -20.77 -7.41 -17.29
N ILE A 789 -19.84 -6.90 -16.46
CA ILE A 789 -19.77 -7.25 -15.02
C ILE A 789 -21.03 -6.76 -14.30
N LEU A 790 -21.43 -5.51 -14.51
CA LEU A 790 -22.61 -4.94 -13.86
C LEU A 790 -23.89 -5.66 -14.31
N TYR A 791 -23.97 -6.02 -15.58
CA TYR A 791 -25.07 -6.81 -16.13
C TYR A 791 -25.14 -8.18 -15.45
N ALA A 792 -24.02 -8.92 -15.39
CA ALA A 792 -23.98 -10.24 -14.74
C ALA A 792 -24.29 -10.19 -13.24
N TRP A 793 -23.74 -9.20 -12.53
CA TRP A 793 -24.04 -8.95 -11.12
C TRP A 793 -25.53 -8.68 -10.89
N PHE A 794 -26.10 -7.73 -11.64
CA PHE A 794 -27.48 -7.32 -11.45
C PHE A 794 -28.49 -8.36 -11.90
N TYR A 795 -28.18 -9.11 -12.97
CA TYR A 795 -28.98 -10.25 -13.42
C TYR A 795 -29.15 -11.27 -12.30
N ASN A 796 -28.04 -11.66 -11.65
CA ASN A 796 -28.05 -12.61 -10.55
C ASN A 796 -28.75 -12.04 -9.30
N ALA A 797 -28.57 -10.75 -9.02
CA ALA A 797 -29.30 -10.06 -7.94
C ALA A 797 -30.82 -10.05 -8.15
N CYS A 798 -31.28 -9.97 -9.40
CA CYS A 798 -32.70 -9.88 -9.74
C CYS A 798 -33.40 -11.21 -9.98
N HIS A 799 -32.73 -12.35 -9.84
CA HIS A 799 -33.32 -13.67 -10.16
C HIS A 799 -34.60 -13.97 -9.35
N ARG A 800 -34.75 -13.38 -8.15
CA ARG A 800 -35.93 -13.58 -7.27
C ARG A 800 -37.02 -12.51 -7.41
N VAL A 801 -36.80 -11.48 -8.23
CA VAL A 801 -37.74 -10.35 -8.37
C VAL A 801 -38.98 -10.77 -9.17
N GLN A 802 -40.17 -10.44 -8.67
CA GLN A 802 -41.44 -10.71 -9.35
C GLN A 802 -42.23 -9.42 -9.69
N PRO A 803 -42.82 -9.32 -10.90
CA PRO A 803 -42.45 -10.03 -12.12
C PRO A 803 -40.98 -9.82 -12.54
N PRO A 804 -40.39 -10.79 -13.27
CA PRO A 804 -38.99 -10.75 -13.68
C PRO A 804 -38.70 -9.52 -14.55
N LEU A 805 -37.57 -8.86 -14.27
CA LEU A 805 -37.14 -7.68 -15.00
C LEU A 805 -36.43 -8.04 -16.32
N ILE A 806 -35.78 -9.20 -16.37
CA ILE A 806 -34.98 -9.72 -17.49
C ILE A 806 -35.57 -11.07 -17.91
N LEU A 807 -35.85 -11.25 -19.21
CA LEU A 807 -36.50 -12.44 -19.77
C LEU A 807 -35.54 -13.31 -20.62
N GLU A 808 -34.24 -13.03 -20.62
CA GLU A 808 -33.28 -13.62 -21.55
C GLU A 808 -32.92 -15.08 -21.29
N ALA A 809 -32.60 -15.80 -22.38
CA ALA A 809 -32.33 -17.24 -22.41
C ALA A 809 -30.88 -17.65 -22.07
N VAL A 810 -29.92 -16.72 -22.03
CA VAL A 810 -28.50 -17.03 -21.76
C VAL A 810 -28.02 -16.28 -20.54
N GLU A 811 -27.52 -17.01 -19.54
CA GLU A 811 -27.04 -16.47 -18.27
C GLU A 811 -25.72 -15.68 -18.48
N PRO A 812 -25.66 -14.37 -18.15
CA PRO A 812 -24.49 -13.54 -18.43
C PRO A 812 -23.24 -13.96 -17.65
N LEU A 813 -23.42 -14.57 -16.47
CA LEU A 813 -22.32 -15.12 -15.67
C LEU A 813 -21.61 -16.24 -16.44
N THR A 814 -22.36 -17.11 -17.12
CA THR A 814 -21.82 -18.19 -17.95
C THR A 814 -21.00 -17.66 -19.12
N GLN A 815 -21.40 -16.53 -19.73
CA GLN A 815 -20.61 -15.89 -20.78
C GLN A 815 -19.29 -15.31 -20.26
N LEU A 816 -19.29 -14.71 -19.07
CA LEU A 816 -18.06 -14.23 -18.43
C LEU A 816 -17.12 -15.41 -18.10
N THR A 817 -17.64 -16.51 -17.56
CA THR A 817 -16.86 -17.74 -17.31
C THR A 817 -16.20 -18.23 -18.58
N GLN A 818 -16.97 -18.39 -19.66
CA GLN A 818 -16.43 -18.84 -20.96
C GLN A 818 -15.37 -17.88 -21.53
N GLN A 819 -15.56 -16.56 -21.37
CA GLN A 819 -14.58 -15.57 -21.84
C GLN A 819 -13.26 -15.63 -21.04
N SER A 820 -13.33 -15.76 -19.72
CA SER A 820 -12.12 -15.92 -18.90
C SER A 820 -11.42 -17.26 -19.16
N GLU A 821 -12.17 -18.35 -19.37
CA GLU A 821 -11.62 -19.64 -19.80
C GLU A 821 -10.91 -19.55 -21.15
N GLN A 822 -11.51 -18.86 -22.12
CA GLN A 822 -10.89 -18.62 -23.43
C GLN A 822 -9.64 -17.77 -23.33
N THR A 823 -9.64 -16.72 -22.49
CA THR A 823 -8.46 -15.88 -22.24
C THR A 823 -7.34 -16.71 -21.62
N ALA A 824 -7.62 -17.50 -20.57
CA ALA A 824 -6.64 -18.38 -19.94
C ALA A 824 -6.07 -19.41 -20.94
N ALA A 825 -6.93 -20.07 -21.72
CA ALA A 825 -6.51 -21.01 -22.75
C ALA A 825 -5.66 -20.35 -23.84
N ARG A 826 -6.03 -19.14 -24.29
CA ARG A 826 -5.27 -18.38 -25.28
C ARG A 826 -3.90 -17.98 -24.75
N THR A 827 -3.82 -17.38 -23.55
CA THR A 827 -2.53 -17.01 -22.92
C THR A 827 -1.61 -18.22 -22.75
N LYS A 828 -2.15 -19.36 -22.31
CA LYS A 828 -1.40 -20.61 -22.20
C LYS A 828 -0.87 -21.08 -23.57
N ASN A 829 -1.72 -21.06 -24.60
CA ASN A 829 -1.33 -21.47 -25.95
C ASN A 829 -0.30 -20.53 -26.57
N ASP A 830 -0.48 -19.22 -26.40
CA ASP A 830 0.46 -18.20 -26.92
C ASP A 830 1.85 -18.43 -26.32
N LEU A 831 1.95 -18.63 -25.00
CA LEU A 831 3.23 -18.99 -24.33
C LEU A 831 3.78 -20.34 -24.77
N ALA A 832 2.93 -21.34 -25.00
CA ALA A 832 3.36 -22.68 -25.42
C ALA A 832 4.00 -22.70 -26.81
N GLN A 833 3.61 -21.78 -27.70
CA GLN A 833 4.14 -21.68 -29.06
C GLN A 833 5.45 -20.88 -29.16
N LEU A 834 5.86 -20.17 -28.11
CA LEU A 834 7.10 -19.38 -28.11
C LEU A 834 8.33 -20.27 -28.02
N THR A 835 9.28 -20.08 -28.94
CA THR A 835 10.58 -20.76 -28.95
C THR A 835 11.52 -20.25 -27.86
N ASN A 836 11.35 -18.98 -27.47
CA ASN A 836 12.04 -18.35 -26.36
C ASN A 836 11.05 -17.42 -25.64
N ILE A 837 10.85 -17.64 -24.33
CA ILE A 837 9.94 -16.85 -23.51
C ILE A 837 10.73 -15.69 -22.90
N SER A 838 10.47 -14.46 -23.35
CA SER A 838 11.07 -13.24 -22.78
C SER A 838 10.38 -12.82 -21.47
N ASP A 839 11.00 -11.91 -20.72
CA ASP A 839 10.37 -11.39 -19.48
C ASP A 839 9.15 -10.54 -19.81
N THR A 840 9.17 -9.89 -20.98
CA THR A 840 8.03 -9.14 -21.53
C THR A 840 6.85 -10.08 -21.79
N ASP A 841 7.06 -11.24 -22.42
CA ASP A 841 5.98 -12.19 -22.72
C ASP A 841 5.31 -12.70 -21.43
N ILE A 842 6.11 -12.99 -20.39
CA ILE A 842 5.63 -13.40 -19.08
C ILE A 842 4.85 -12.25 -18.41
N THR A 843 5.37 -11.03 -18.46
CA THR A 843 4.74 -9.85 -17.86
C THR A 843 3.42 -9.51 -18.55
N ASP A 844 3.34 -9.61 -19.88
CA ASP A 844 2.12 -9.39 -20.66
C ASP A 844 1.05 -10.45 -20.35
N ALA A 845 1.47 -11.72 -20.23
CA ALA A 845 0.61 -12.81 -19.80
C ALA A 845 0.09 -12.60 -18.37
N GLN A 846 0.95 -12.24 -17.41
CA GLN A 846 0.56 -11.92 -16.03
C GLN A 846 -0.42 -10.75 -16.00
N THR A 847 -0.14 -9.66 -16.71
CA THR A 847 -1.01 -8.49 -16.78
C THR A 847 -2.40 -8.85 -17.31
N THR A 848 -2.45 -9.67 -18.35
CA THR A 848 -3.71 -10.16 -18.94
C THR A 848 -4.51 -10.99 -17.93
N LEU A 849 -3.88 -11.99 -17.28
CA LEU A 849 -4.54 -12.87 -16.31
C LEU A 849 -4.94 -12.13 -15.04
N GLN A 850 -4.10 -11.24 -14.50
CA GLN A 850 -4.42 -10.40 -13.35
C GLN A 850 -5.61 -9.48 -13.63
N SER A 851 -5.75 -8.96 -14.86
CA SER A 851 -6.91 -8.16 -15.24
C SER A 851 -8.22 -8.96 -15.18
N GLU A 852 -8.18 -10.24 -15.52
CA GLU A 852 -9.31 -11.17 -15.40
C GLU A 852 -9.58 -11.57 -13.95
N VAL A 853 -8.54 -11.84 -13.14
CA VAL A 853 -8.69 -12.11 -11.70
C VAL A 853 -9.32 -10.90 -11.00
N ALA A 854 -8.87 -9.69 -11.30
CA ALA A 854 -9.45 -8.46 -10.76
C ALA A 854 -10.91 -8.26 -11.18
N LEU A 855 -11.28 -8.71 -12.38
CA LEU A 855 -12.68 -8.71 -12.84
C LEU A 855 -13.56 -9.60 -11.95
N TRP A 856 -13.12 -10.83 -11.68
CA TRP A 856 -13.85 -11.77 -10.81
C TRP A 856 -13.90 -11.30 -9.37
N GLN A 857 -12.83 -10.71 -8.85
CA GLN A 857 -12.79 -10.13 -7.51
C GLN A 857 -13.81 -8.98 -7.36
N ARG A 858 -13.87 -8.07 -8.34
CA ARG A 858 -14.88 -7.00 -8.36
C ARG A 858 -16.29 -7.54 -8.38
N LEU A 859 -16.56 -8.57 -9.18
CA LEU A 859 -17.87 -9.22 -9.23
C LEU A 859 -18.25 -9.82 -7.87
N ALA A 860 -17.31 -10.48 -7.19
CA ALA A 860 -17.50 -10.99 -5.84
C ALA A 860 -17.76 -9.85 -4.82
N ASP A 861 -17.03 -8.75 -4.91
CA ASP A 861 -17.22 -7.59 -4.03
C ASP A 861 -18.57 -6.90 -4.25
N TYR A 862 -19.04 -6.81 -5.49
CA TYR A 862 -20.39 -6.32 -5.79
C TYR A 862 -21.47 -7.25 -5.22
N SER A 863 -21.28 -8.57 -5.30
CA SER A 863 -22.20 -9.53 -4.69
C SER A 863 -22.30 -9.39 -3.17
N LYS A 864 -21.22 -8.97 -2.47
CA LYS A 864 -21.25 -8.69 -1.02
C LYS A 864 -22.10 -7.49 -0.64
N LEU A 865 -22.42 -6.60 -1.58
CA LEU A 865 -23.27 -5.43 -1.33
C LEU A 865 -24.75 -5.76 -1.26
N LEU A 866 -25.16 -6.94 -1.76
CA LEU A 866 -26.56 -7.33 -1.78
C LEU A 866 -27.05 -7.61 -0.34
N PRO A 867 -28.27 -7.17 0.02
CA PRO A 867 -28.84 -7.43 1.35
C PRO A 867 -29.30 -8.88 1.54
N PHE A 868 -29.11 -9.73 0.53
CA PHE A 868 -29.48 -11.14 0.50
C PHE A 868 -28.39 -11.94 -0.23
N PRO A 869 -28.24 -13.25 0.06
CA PRO A 869 -27.29 -14.10 -0.64
C PRO A 869 -27.73 -14.28 -2.11
N PRO A 870 -26.82 -14.10 -3.08
CA PRO A 870 -27.12 -14.34 -4.49
C PRO A 870 -27.42 -15.83 -4.74
N ALA A 871 -28.21 -16.13 -5.78
CA ALA A 871 -28.56 -17.51 -6.13
C ALA A 871 -27.33 -18.36 -6.47
N HIS A 872 -26.37 -17.75 -7.17
CA HIS A 872 -25.08 -18.35 -7.48
C HIS A 872 -23.96 -17.40 -7.02
N GLN A 873 -23.01 -17.90 -6.22
CA GLN A 873 -21.80 -17.12 -5.92
C GLN A 873 -20.90 -17.09 -7.17
N PRO A 874 -20.54 -15.91 -7.68
CA PRO A 874 -19.60 -15.82 -8.79
C PRO A 874 -18.25 -16.41 -8.34
N ARG A 875 -17.74 -17.37 -9.10
CA ARG A 875 -16.41 -17.96 -8.90
C ARG A 875 -15.65 -17.91 -10.21
N ALA A 876 -14.39 -17.50 -10.14
CA ALA A 876 -13.50 -17.55 -11.29
C ALA A 876 -13.37 -19.01 -11.78
N PRO A 877 -13.20 -19.23 -13.09
CA PRO A 877 -12.94 -20.56 -13.61
C PRO A 877 -11.55 -21.06 -13.16
N ASN A 878 -11.46 -22.33 -12.75
CA ASN A 878 -10.21 -22.93 -12.26
C ASN A 878 -9.05 -22.81 -13.27
N SER A 879 -9.36 -22.81 -14.58
CA SER A 879 -8.37 -22.65 -15.65
C SER A 879 -7.62 -21.31 -15.61
N LEU A 880 -8.24 -20.26 -15.07
CA LEU A 880 -7.60 -18.96 -14.89
C LEU A 880 -6.50 -19.05 -13.82
N ASP A 881 -6.82 -19.63 -12.66
CA ASP A 881 -5.87 -19.82 -11.55
C ASP A 881 -4.73 -20.78 -11.93
N GLU A 882 -5.06 -21.89 -12.60
CA GLU A 882 -4.07 -22.85 -13.12
C GLU A 882 -3.10 -22.19 -14.11
N THR A 883 -3.62 -21.35 -15.00
CA THR A 883 -2.78 -20.64 -15.99
C THR A 883 -1.93 -19.57 -15.32
N ASN A 884 -2.48 -18.81 -14.36
CA ASN A 884 -1.71 -17.81 -13.63
C ASN A 884 -0.56 -18.44 -12.83
N ALA A 885 -0.83 -19.55 -12.12
CA ALA A 885 0.21 -20.32 -11.41
C ALA A 885 1.28 -20.88 -12.36
N LEU A 886 0.91 -21.28 -13.58
CA LEU A 886 1.86 -21.71 -14.59
C LEU A 886 2.77 -20.57 -15.06
N VAL A 887 2.21 -19.38 -15.31
CA VAL A 887 2.98 -18.19 -15.72
C VAL A 887 3.95 -17.75 -14.62
N GLU A 888 3.52 -17.75 -13.35
CA GLU A 888 4.39 -17.49 -12.20
C GLU A 888 5.55 -18.49 -12.11
N LYS A 889 5.28 -19.79 -12.30
CA LYS A 889 6.33 -20.82 -12.32
C LYS A 889 7.28 -20.67 -13.51
N LEU A 890 6.79 -20.28 -14.68
CA LEU A 890 7.63 -19.98 -15.85
C LEU A 890 8.60 -18.83 -15.54
N ALA A 891 8.11 -17.76 -14.91
CA ALA A 891 8.94 -16.63 -14.45
C ALA A 891 10.02 -17.09 -13.47
N GLN A 892 9.62 -17.88 -12.47
CA GLN A 892 10.53 -18.40 -11.45
C GLN A 892 11.63 -19.27 -12.06
N VAL A 893 11.28 -20.22 -12.94
CA VAL A 893 12.25 -21.13 -13.55
C VAL A 893 13.25 -20.40 -14.43
N LYS A 894 12.79 -19.41 -15.19
CA LYS A 894 13.68 -18.58 -16.01
C LYS A 894 14.67 -17.81 -15.15
N GLN A 895 14.19 -17.17 -14.09
CA GLN A 895 15.02 -16.44 -13.14
C GLN A 895 16.04 -17.36 -12.46
N GLN A 896 15.60 -18.54 -11.99
CA GLN A 896 16.47 -19.52 -11.36
C GLN A 896 17.54 -20.08 -12.32
N LEU A 897 17.24 -20.24 -13.62
CA LEU A 897 18.26 -20.63 -14.59
C LEU A 897 19.36 -19.57 -14.70
N VAL A 898 19.01 -18.28 -14.73
CA VAL A 898 19.99 -17.18 -14.75
C VAL A 898 20.82 -17.17 -13.46
N GLU A 899 20.19 -17.34 -12.30
CA GLU A 899 20.90 -17.41 -11.01
C GLU A 899 21.90 -18.57 -10.97
N LEU A 900 21.53 -19.74 -11.50
CA LEU A 900 22.41 -20.90 -11.57
C LEU A 900 23.60 -20.73 -12.52
N GLU A 901 23.52 -19.82 -13.49
CA GLU A 901 24.66 -19.49 -14.36
C GLU A 901 25.76 -18.71 -13.61
N ASP A 902 25.39 -17.98 -12.56
CA ASP A 902 26.31 -17.22 -11.72
C ASP A 902 26.64 -17.91 -10.38
N ALA A 903 25.89 -18.95 -10.01
CA ALA A 903 26.07 -19.70 -8.78
C ALA A 903 27.17 -20.77 -8.86
N ASP A 904 27.73 -21.13 -7.70
CA ASP A 904 28.64 -22.28 -7.61
C ASP A 904 27.87 -23.60 -7.57
N LEU A 905 27.81 -24.26 -8.72
CA LEU A 905 27.08 -25.52 -8.92
C LEU A 905 27.72 -26.72 -8.22
N ARG A 906 28.88 -26.57 -7.57
CA ARG A 906 29.46 -27.58 -6.68
C ARG A 906 28.70 -27.66 -5.36
N GLU A 907 28.04 -26.58 -4.95
CA GLU A 907 27.25 -26.53 -3.73
C GLU A 907 25.97 -27.36 -3.87
N ALA A 908 25.65 -28.13 -2.82
CA ALA A 908 24.52 -29.07 -2.86
C ALA A 908 23.17 -28.38 -3.13
N GLN A 909 23.01 -27.14 -2.67
CA GLN A 909 21.79 -26.35 -2.88
C GLN A 909 21.57 -26.03 -4.36
N HIS A 910 22.55 -25.43 -5.03
CA HIS A 910 22.44 -25.05 -6.44
C HIS A 910 22.31 -26.29 -7.35
N ASN A 911 22.97 -27.40 -7.00
CA ASN A 911 22.78 -28.66 -7.71
C ASN A 911 21.33 -29.20 -7.56
N ARG A 912 20.75 -29.18 -6.35
CA ARG A 912 19.33 -29.55 -6.15
C ARG A 912 18.40 -28.63 -6.92
N GLN A 913 18.67 -27.32 -6.94
CA GLN A 913 17.89 -26.36 -7.72
C GLN A 913 17.94 -26.69 -9.22
N LEU A 914 19.13 -26.99 -9.77
CA LEU A 914 19.27 -27.41 -11.16
C LEU A 914 18.46 -28.67 -11.47
N ILE A 915 18.50 -29.68 -10.59
CA ILE A 915 17.72 -30.93 -10.73
C ILE A 915 16.21 -30.63 -10.69
N ASN A 916 15.77 -29.78 -9.76
CA ASN A 916 14.36 -29.40 -9.63
C ASN A 916 13.85 -28.67 -10.88
N ILE A 917 14.66 -27.76 -11.44
CA ILE A 917 14.35 -27.06 -12.69
C ILE A 917 14.24 -28.05 -13.85
N GLN A 918 15.21 -28.96 -13.99
CA GLN A 918 15.15 -30.01 -15.02
C GLN A 918 13.89 -30.88 -14.87
N GLY A 919 13.53 -31.23 -13.63
CA GLY A 919 12.32 -31.99 -13.32
C GLY A 919 11.03 -31.23 -13.69
N PHE A 920 10.96 -29.94 -13.39
CA PHE A 920 9.84 -29.08 -13.75
C PHE A 920 9.72 -28.94 -15.27
N ILE A 921 10.81 -28.60 -15.97
CA ILE A 921 10.80 -28.44 -17.43
C ILE A 921 10.31 -29.72 -18.10
N LYS A 922 10.84 -30.89 -17.71
CA LYS A 922 10.44 -32.18 -18.29
C LYS A 922 8.98 -32.54 -18.03
N LYS A 923 8.45 -32.20 -16.86
CA LYS A 923 7.11 -32.65 -16.46
C LYS A 923 6.02 -31.67 -16.91
N GLU A 924 6.19 -30.40 -16.59
CA GLU A 924 5.14 -29.37 -16.72
C GLU A 924 5.24 -28.62 -18.07
N LEU A 925 6.43 -28.56 -18.68
CA LEU A 925 6.65 -27.83 -19.95
C LEU A 925 6.77 -28.73 -21.18
N HIS A 926 6.55 -30.04 -21.08
CA HIS A 926 6.72 -30.97 -22.21
C HIS A 926 5.92 -30.62 -23.48
N ALA A 927 4.82 -29.86 -23.34
CA ALA A 927 3.99 -29.38 -24.44
C ALA A 927 4.39 -27.98 -24.96
N PHE A 928 5.37 -27.32 -24.35
CA PHE A 928 5.86 -25.98 -24.71
C PHE A 928 7.08 -26.11 -25.62
N VAL A 929 7.14 -25.29 -26.68
CA VAL A 929 8.28 -25.27 -27.61
C VAL A 929 9.59 -24.88 -26.91
N VAL A 930 9.52 -24.03 -25.88
CA VAL A 930 10.68 -23.62 -25.08
C VAL A 930 11.33 -24.75 -24.25
N CYS A 931 10.62 -25.87 -24.06
CA CYS A 931 11.09 -26.99 -23.24
C CYS A 931 12.48 -27.47 -23.67
N ASP A 932 12.68 -27.68 -24.97
CA ASP A 932 13.95 -28.17 -25.51
C ASP A 932 15.07 -27.15 -25.29
N THR A 933 14.78 -25.86 -25.47
CA THR A 933 15.74 -24.77 -25.26
C THR A 933 16.18 -24.68 -23.80
N TRP A 934 15.23 -24.62 -22.87
CA TRP A 934 15.53 -24.50 -21.43
C TRP A 934 16.13 -25.77 -20.85
N LEU A 935 15.66 -26.94 -21.27
CA LEU A 935 16.25 -28.21 -20.85
C LEU A 935 17.67 -28.36 -21.37
N SER A 936 17.93 -27.97 -22.63
CA SER A 936 19.28 -27.96 -23.19
C SER A 936 20.20 -27.01 -22.41
N ARG A 937 19.70 -25.82 -22.03
CA ARG A 937 20.45 -24.87 -21.21
C ARG A 937 20.76 -25.44 -19.82
N ALA A 938 19.77 -26.02 -19.15
CA ALA A 938 19.96 -26.67 -17.85
C ALA A 938 20.94 -27.85 -17.93
N ASN A 939 20.86 -28.66 -18.98
CA ASN A 939 21.80 -29.78 -19.19
C ASN A 939 23.22 -29.30 -19.48
N ALA A 940 23.39 -28.15 -20.16
CA ALA A 940 24.71 -27.57 -20.40
C ALA A 940 25.41 -27.15 -19.09
N LEU A 941 24.65 -26.83 -18.02
CA LEU A 941 25.17 -26.52 -16.69
C LEU A 941 25.54 -27.77 -15.87
N GLU A 942 24.98 -28.95 -16.18
CA GLU A 942 25.22 -30.19 -15.42
C GLU A 942 26.70 -30.56 -15.25
N PRO A 943 27.57 -30.46 -16.29
CA PRO A 943 28.99 -30.80 -16.16
C PRO A 943 29.75 -30.00 -15.09
N LEU A 944 29.29 -28.80 -14.76
CA LEU A 944 29.88 -27.93 -13.74
C LEU A 944 29.63 -28.44 -12.32
N THR A 945 28.59 -29.26 -12.11
CA THR A 945 28.39 -29.96 -10.82
C THR A 945 29.49 -30.98 -10.53
N ARG A 946 30.30 -31.37 -11.53
CA ARG A 946 31.28 -32.46 -11.47
C ARG A 946 32.73 -32.01 -11.64
N LEU A 947 33.07 -30.76 -11.34
CA LEU A 947 34.45 -30.24 -11.46
C LEU A 947 35.44 -30.83 -10.45
N ALA A 948 34.95 -31.45 -9.37
CA ALA A 948 35.76 -31.94 -8.25
C ALA A 948 36.94 -32.83 -8.66
N PHE A 949 36.78 -33.66 -9.70
CA PHE A 949 37.88 -34.49 -10.19
C PHE A 949 39.02 -33.67 -10.78
N SER A 950 38.74 -32.82 -11.78
CA SER A 950 39.78 -32.02 -12.46
C SER A 950 40.42 -31.01 -11.49
N LEU A 951 39.64 -30.41 -10.58
CA LEU A 951 40.17 -29.57 -9.50
C LEU A 951 41.06 -30.34 -8.51
N SER A 952 40.66 -31.55 -8.10
CA SER A 952 41.48 -32.39 -7.21
C SER A 952 42.80 -32.80 -7.86
N GLN A 953 42.79 -33.15 -9.15
CA GLN A 953 44.01 -33.49 -9.88
C GLN A 953 44.91 -32.27 -10.10
N PHE A 954 44.32 -31.11 -10.40
CA PHE A 954 45.03 -29.83 -10.46
C PHE A 954 45.71 -29.54 -9.12
N LYS A 955 44.94 -29.55 -8.02
CA LYS A 955 45.45 -29.35 -6.65
C LYS A 955 46.57 -30.32 -6.32
N LYS A 956 46.39 -31.62 -6.58
CA LYS A 956 47.43 -32.63 -6.32
C LYS A 956 48.73 -32.31 -7.05
N ALA A 957 48.65 -31.94 -8.33
CA ALA A 957 49.84 -31.53 -9.09
C ALA A 957 50.50 -30.28 -8.49
N THR A 958 49.70 -29.30 -8.07
CA THR A 958 50.15 -28.08 -7.40
C THR A 958 50.84 -28.35 -6.07
N CYS A 959 50.26 -29.13 -5.17
CA CYS A 959 50.88 -29.49 -3.89
C CYS A 959 52.20 -30.25 -4.10
N CYS A 960 52.23 -31.22 -5.03
CA CYS A 960 53.46 -31.95 -5.37
C CYS A 960 54.57 -31.05 -5.92
N PHE A 961 54.20 -29.94 -6.58
CA PHE A 961 55.16 -28.99 -7.12
C PHE A 961 55.78 -28.09 -6.05
N GLY A 962 55.00 -27.69 -5.05
CA GLY A 962 55.46 -26.85 -3.95
C GLY A 962 56.01 -27.60 -2.73
N SER A 963 55.93 -28.93 -2.67
CA SER A 963 56.38 -29.70 -1.51
C SER A 963 57.90 -29.66 -1.30
N ASP A 964 58.31 -29.68 -0.03
CA ASP A 964 59.70 -29.48 0.42
C ASP A 964 60.58 -30.73 0.24
N GLY A 965 60.00 -31.83 -0.25
CA GLY A 965 60.70 -33.10 -0.37
C GLY A 965 61.04 -33.75 0.97
N SER A 966 60.46 -33.30 2.09
CA SER A 966 60.56 -34.00 3.36
C SER A 966 59.66 -35.23 3.36
N ASP A 967 60.22 -36.37 3.78
CA ASP A 967 59.60 -37.72 3.77
C ASP A 967 58.26 -37.87 4.53
N ASN A 968 57.68 -36.79 5.08
CA ASN A 968 56.50 -36.84 5.96
C ASN A 968 55.15 -36.51 5.30
N ASP A 969 55.10 -36.06 4.04
CA ASP A 969 53.84 -35.58 3.42
C ASP A 969 53.04 -36.65 2.63
N GLY A 970 53.34 -37.94 2.82
CA GLY A 970 52.51 -39.03 2.27
C GLY A 970 52.47 -39.13 0.73
N CYS A 971 53.35 -38.43 0.03
CA CYS A 971 53.67 -38.74 -1.37
C CYS A 971 54.68 -39.88 -1.40
N ASP A 972 54.23 -41.11 -1.66
CA ASP A 972 55.03 -42.34 -1.79
C ASP A 972 56.12 -42.32 -2.91
N GLU A 973 56.37 -41.17 -3.54
CA GLU A 973 57.25 -41.07 -4.70
C GLU A 973 58.59 -40.40 -4.38
N LEU A 974 59.66 -41.14 -4.67
CA LEU A 974 61.07 -40.76 -4.55
C LEU A 974 61.37 -39.41 -5.23
N ASP A 975 61.68 -38.40 -4.41
CA ASP A 975 62.20 -37.07 -4.77
C ASP A 975 61.33 -36.24 -5.74
N PRO A 976 60.31 -35.51 -5.24
CA PRO A 976 59.46 -34.65 -6.06
C PRO A 976 60.26 -33.57 -6.81
N LEU A 977 61.50 -33.23 -6.43
CA LEU A 977 62.35 -32.29 -7.17
C LEU A 977 62.80 -32.84 -8.54
N ASN A 978 62.70 -34.15 -8.80
CA ASN A 978 63.11 -34.75 -10.08
C ASN A 978 61.99 -34.88 -11.13
N LYS A 979 60.71 -34.67 -10.75
CA LYS A 979 59.58 -34.76 -11.70
C LYS A 979 59.49 -33.53 -12.61
N ARG A 980 59.77 -33.69 -13.90
CA ARG A 980 59.82 -32.55 -14.85
C ARG A 980 58.44 -32.07 -15.33
N ASP A 981 57.39 -32.86 -15.16
CA ASP A 981 56.12 -32.64 -15.89
C ASP A 981 54.95 -32.10 -15.02
N LEU A 982 55.23 -31.61 -13.80
CA LEU A 982 54.17 -31.16 -12.87
C LEU A 982 53.42 -29.91 -13.37
N LEU A 983 54.12 -28.91 -13.91
CA LEU A 983 53.48 -27.72 -14.50
C LEU A 983 52.69 -28.06 -15.77
N VAL A 984 53.16 -29.01 -16.57
CA VAL A 984 52.43 -29.54 -17.74
C VAL A 984 51.14 -30.24 -17.29
N THR A 985 51.20 -30.99 -16.18
CA THR A 985 50.04 -31.67 -15.60
C THR A 985 49.01 -30.66 -15.09
N MET A 986 49.45 -29.60 -14.39
CA MET A 986 48.56 -28.49 -14.00
C MET A 986 47.90 -27.85 -15.23
N GLY A 987 48.67 -27.55 -16.28
CA GLY A 987 48.16 -26.94 -17.51
C GLY A 987 47.08 -27.79 -18.19
N LYS A 988 47.26 -29.12 -18.22
CA LYS A 988 46.27 -30.06 -18.74
C LYS A 988 44.94 -29.97 -17.96
N TYR A 989 44.98 -30.03 -16.63
CA TYR A 989 43.75 -29.99 -15.84
C TYR A 989 43.10 -28.60 -15.83
N SER A 990 43.88 -27.52 -15.94
CA SER A 990 43.36 -26.18 -16.19
C SER A 990 42.56 -26.13 -17.49
N LEU A 991 43.07 -26.73 -18.57
CA LEU A 991 42.36 -26.80 -19.85
C LEU A 991 41.06 -27.61 -19.76
N GLU A 992 41.07 -28.75 -19.04
CA GLU A 992 39.85 -29.53 -18.80
C GLU A 992 38.78 -28.74 -18.04
N LEU A 993 39.17 -27.89 -17.09
CA LEU A 993 38.25 -26.99 -16.40
C LEU A 993 37.67 -25.97 -17.38
N ILE A 994 38.52 -25.28 -18.16
CA ILE A 994 38.10 -24.27 -19.14
C ILE A 994 37.07 -24.84 -20.11
N GLN A 995 37.33 -26.01 -20.70
CA GLN A 995 36.45 -26.66 -21.67
C GLN A 995 35.04 -26.94 -21.11
N ARG A 996 34.91 -27.22 -19.80
CA ARG A 996 33.60 -27.45 -19.18
C ARG A 996 32.81 -26.15 -19.03
N PHE A 997 33.46 -25.05 -18.71
CA PHE A 997 32.82 -23.73 -18.67
C PHE A 997 32.46 -23.20 -20.06
N GLU A 998 33.31 -23.45 -21.06
CA GLU A 998 33.02 -23.13 -22.47
C GLU A 998 31.82 -23.92 -22.99
N HIS A 999 31.76 -25.24 -22.73
CA HIS A 999 30.62 -26.07 -23.10
C HIS A 999 29.32 -25.59 -22.44
N ALA A 1000 29.41 -25.15 -21.19
CA ALA A 1000 28.30 -24.58 -20.44
C ALA A 1000 28.01 -23.11 -20.83
N ASN A 1001 28.79 -22.48 -21.70
CA ASN A 1001 28.69 -21.06 -22.08
C ASN A 1001 28.52 -20.11 -20.87
N VAL A 1002 29.39 -20.28 -19.87
CA VAL A 1002 29.42 -19.47 -18.62
C VAL A 1002 30.85 -19.05 -18.26
N VAL A 1003 31.72 -18.87 -19.27
CA VAL A 1003 33.02 -18.23 -19.08
C VAL A 1003 32.80 -16.80 -18.57
N GLU A 1004 33.69 -16.32 -17.69
CA GLU A 1004 33.61 -14.99 -17.02
C GLU A 1004 32.46 -14.81 -16.01
N ARG A 1005 31.56 -15.79 -15.85
CA ARG A 1005 30.46 -15.77 -14.87
C ARG A 1005 30.92 -16.04 -13.44
N GLY A 1006 30.01 -15.95 -12.48
CA GLY A 1006 30.35 -16.05 -11.05
C GLY A 1006 31.15 -17.31 -10.66
N MET A 1007 30.74 -18.49 -11.13
CA MET A 1007 31.47 -19.73 -10.84
C MET A 1007 32.85 -19.80 -11.52
N TRP A 1008 32.99 -19.26 -12.72
CA TRP A 1008 34.28 -19.17 -13.42
C TRP A 1008 35.29 -18.39 -12.58
N GLN A 1009 34.88 -17.23 -12.06
CA GLN A 1009 35.73 -16.36 -11.26
C GLN A 1009 36.19 -17.06 -9.97
N ARG A 1010 35.27 -17.73 -9.26
CA ARG A 1010 35.60 -18.49 -8.04
C ARG A 1010 36.61 -19.61 -8.29
N VAL A 1011 36.40 -20.40 -9.35
CA VAL A 1011 37.31 -21.49 -9.70
C VAL A 1011 38.66 -20.95 -10.18
N SER A 1012 38.67 -19.83 -10.90
CA SER A 1012 39.89 -19.14 -11.31
C SER A 1012 40.70 -18.66 -10.12
N GLU A 1013 40.04 -18.01 -9.15
CA GLU A 1013 40.65 -17.54 -7.91
C GLU A 1013 41.22 -18.71 -7.09
N GLU A 1014 40.47 -19.80 -6.95
CA GLU A 1014 40.92 -21.01 -6.25
C GLU A 1014 42.19 -21.59 -6.90
N CYS A 1015 42.20 -21.76 -8.22
CA CYS A 1015 43.35 -22.31 -8.94
C CYS A 1015 44.58 -21.39 -8.88
N TRP A 1016 44.40 -20.07 -9.04
CA TRP A 1016 45.49 -19.11 -8.90
C TRP A 1016 46.07 -19.09 -7.48
N THR A 1017 45.19 -19.08 -6.48
CA THR A 1017 45.59 -19.11 -5.06
C THR A 1017 46.38 -20.37 -4.74
N LEU A 1018 45.91 -21.53 -5.20
CA LEU A 1018 46.63 -22.81 -5.06
C LEU A 1018 48.03 -22.73 -5.70
N VAL A 1019 48.14 -22.22 -6.93
CA VAL A 1019 49.42 -22.16 -7.65
C VAL A 1019 50.43 -21.22 -6.96
N CYS A 1020 49.98 -20.06 -6.49
CA CYS A 1020 50.86 -19.11 -5.81
C CYS A 1020 51.22 -19.56 -4.39
N GLN A 1021 50.24 -19.99 -3.59
CA GLN A 1021 50.44 -20.32 -2.16
C GLN A 1021 50.99 -21.73 -1.96
N GLU A 1022 50.31 -22.74 -2.51
CA GLU A 1022 50.68 -24.16 -2.31
C GLU A 1022 51.71 -24.62 -3.35
N GLY A 1023 51.62 -24.14 -4.60
CA GLY A 1023 52.59 -24.44 -5.65
C GLY A 1023 53.91 -23.67 -5.52
N GLY A 1024 53.96 -22.63 -4.69
CA GLY A 1024 55.15 -21.82 -4.50
C GLY A 1024 55.57 -21.05 -5.75
N VAL A 1025 54.62 -20.66 -6.61
CA VAL A 1025 54.86 -19.66 -7.66
C VAL A 1025 54.94 -18.27 -7.02
N LEU A 1026 56.07 -17.58 -7.23
CA LEU A 1026 56.40 -16.31 -6.57
C LEU A 1026 55.84 -15.11 -7.35
N LEU A 1027 54.55 -15.18 -7.68
CA LEU A 1027 53.82 -14.11 -8.35
C LEU A 1027 52.59 -13.73 -7.53
N PRO A 1028 52.20 -12.45 -7.51
CA PRO A 1028 50.94 -12.06 -6.91
C PRO A 1028 49.77 -12.67 -7.69
N VAL A 1029 48.70 -13.04 -6.98
CA VAL A 1029 47.43 -13.40 -7.60
C VAL A 1029 46.87 -12.15 -8.30
N PRO A 1030 46.47 -12.22 -9.59
CA PRO A 1030 45.88 -11.07 -10.29
C PRO A 1030 44.59 -10.57 -9.61
N ASP A 1031 44.28 -9.28 -9.70
CA ASP A 1031 43.04 -8.70 -9.15
C ASP A 1031 41.77 -9.33 -9.75
N LYS A 1032 41.88 -9.83 -10.99
CA LYS A 1032 40.85 -10.63 -11.67
C LYS A 1032 41.48 -11.94 -12.13
N PRO A 1033 41.52 -12.96 -11.24
CA PRO A 1033 42.11 -14.25 -11.58
C PRO A 1033 41.34 -14.87 -12.75
N ASP A 1034 42.07 -15.30 -13.77
CA ASP A 1034 41.48 -15.95 -14.94
C ASP A 1034 42.16 -17.29 -15.25
N LEU A 1035 41.37 -18.33 -15.51
CA LEU A 1035 41.90 -19.66 -15.81
C LEU A 1035 42.64 -19.71 -17.15
N GLN A 1036 42.27 -18.88 -18.14
CA GLN A 1036 42.98 -18.87 -19.43
C GLN A 1036 44.36 -18.25 -19.25
N GLU A 1037 44.46 -17.14 -18.50
CA GLU A 1037 45.75 -16.56 -18.13
C GLU A 1037 46.63 -17.54 -17.33
N LEU A 1038 46.04 -18.29 -16.39
CA LEU A 1038 46.78 -19.31 -15.64
C LEU A 1038 47.28 -20.44 -16.55
N ARG A 1039 46.44 -20.90 -17.48
CA ARG A 1039 46.79 -21.90 -18.48
C ARG A 1039 47.99 -21.45 -19.32
N ASP A 1040 48.08 -20.17 -19.65
CA ASP A 1040 49.16 -19.61 -20.47
C ASP A 1040 50.44 -19.35 -19.68
N LEU A 1041 50.32 -19.06 -18.38
CA LEU A 1041 51.45 -18.90 -17.47
C LEU A 1041 52.20 -20.22 -17.22
N LEU A 1042 51.48 -21.33 -17.04
CA LEU A 1042 52.07 -22.61 -16.63
C LEU A 1042 53.13 -23.17 -17.60
N PRO A 1043 52.94 -23.15 -18.93
CA PRO A 1043 53.98 -23.49 -19.91
C PRO A 1043 55.20 -22.58 -19.83
N THR A 1044 54.99 -21.27 -19.62
CA THR A 1044 56.08 -20.29 -19.50
C THR A 1044 56.96 -20.61 -18.29
N LEU A 1045 56.35 -20.88 -17.13
CA LEU A 1045 57.07 -21.30 -15.92
C LEU A 1045 57.80 -22.64 -16.11
N ASN A 1046 57.23 -23.56 -16.88
CA ASN A 1046 57.86 -24.84 -17.18
C ASN A 1046 59.13 -24.67 -18.01
N ASP A 1047 59.07 -23.84 -19.06
CA ASP A 1047 60.23 -23.53 -19.91
C ASP A 1047 61.33 -22.80 -19.13
N GLU A 1048 60.95 -21.86 -18.26
CA GLU A 1048 61.87 -21.19 -17.34
C GLU A 1048 62.56 -22.18 -16.39
N GLU A 1049 61.81 -23.08 -15.75
CA GLU A 1049 62.37 -24.10 -14.86
C GLU A 1049 63.31 -25.05 -15.61
N GLN A 1050 62.97 -25.46 -16.84
CA GLN A 1050 63.84 -26.31 -17.66
C GLN A 1050 65.15 -25.62 -18.02
N LYS A 1051 65.10 -24.34 -18.43
CA LYS A 1051 66.31 -23.53 -18.66
C LYS A 1051 67.14 -23.37 -17.39
N PHE A 1052 66.48 -23.17 -16.25
CA PHE A 1052 67.14 -23.05 -14.95
C PHE A 1052 67.87 -24.35 -14.56
N ARG A 1053 67.23 -25.51 -14.73
CA ARG A 1053 67.84 -26.83 -14.49
C ARG A 1053 69.05 -27.09 -15.40
N GLN A 1054 69.00 -26.66 -16.66
CA GLN A 1054 70.14 -26.71 -17.57
C GLN A 1054 71.29 -25.82 -17.08
N ALA A 1055 70.98 -24.61 -16.62
CA ALA A 1055 71.97 -23.71 -16.03
C ALA A 1055 72.62 -24.30 -14.76
N LEU A 1056 71.84 -24.91 -13.87
CA LEU A 1056 72.37 -25.62 -12.69
C LEU A 1056 73.28 -26.80 -13.07
N THR A 1057 72.89 -27.56 -14.11
CA THR A 1057 73.70 -28.69 -14.61
C THR A 1057 75.04 -28.18 -15.17
N LYS A 1058 75.01 -27.07 -15.92
CA LYS A 1058 76.21 -26.41 -16.41
C LYS A 1058 77.07 -25.93 -15.23
N LEU A 1059 76.47 -25.26 -14.25
CA LEU A 1059 77.14 -24.78 -13.04
C LEU A 1059 77.83 -25.92 -12.28
N ALA A 1060 77.14 -27.05 -12.08
CA ALA A 1060 77.71 -28.23 -11.43
C ALA A 1060 78.89 -28.83 -12.20
N ASN A 1061 78.78 -28.89 -13.53
CA ASN A 1061 79.87 -29.35 -14.40
C ASN A 1061 81.10 -28.42 -14.30
N GLU A 1062 80.90 -27.10 -14.39
CA GLU A 1062 81.98 -26.12 -14.23
C GLU A 1062 82.63 -26.21 -12.84
N ALA A 1063 81.82 -26.36 -11.77
CA ALA A 1063 82.33 -26.55 -10.42
C ALA A 1063 83.23 -27.79 -10.32
N SER A 1064 82.81 -28.93 -10.87
CA SER A 1064 83.58 -30.18 -10.83
C SER A 1064 84.96 -30.08 -11.51
N GLN A 1065 85.09 -29.26 -12.55
CA GLN A 1065 86.35 -29.04 -13.28
C GLN A 1065 87.37 -28.22 -12.49
N THR A 1066 86.95 -27.53 -11.42
CA THR A 1066 87.86 -26.72 -10.60
C THR A 1066 88.80 -27.56 -9.71
N HIS A 1067 88.46 -28.83 -9.48
CA HIS A 1067 89.18 -29.78 -8.63
C HIS A 1067 89.51 -29.25 -7.23
N VAL A 1068 88.61 -28.46 -6.64
CA VAL A 1068 88.79 -27.90 -5.30
C VAL A 1068 88.46 -28.96 -4.24
N PRO A 1069 89.38 -29.27 -3.30
CA PRO A 1069 89.07 -30.11 -2.15
C PRO A 1069 88.09 -29.41 -1.20
N ALA A 1070 87.21 -30.18 -0.57
CA ALA A 1070 86.26 -29.66 0.41
C ALA A 1070 86.97 -28.88 1.53
N GLY A 1071 86.49 -27.66 1.82
CA GLY A 1071 87.02 -26.80 2.90
C GLY A 1071 88.35 -26.10 2.60
N ALA A 1072 88.87 -26.16 1.36
CA ALA A 1072 90.11 -25.48 1.01
C ALA A 1072 89.93 -23.95 0.93
N GLU A 1073 90.85 -23.18 1.53
CA GLU A 1073 90.98 -21.74 1.28
C GLU A 1073 91.56 -21.52 -0.13
N ILE A 1074 90.80 -20.83 -0.98
CA ILE A 1074 91.16 -20.63 -2.39
C ILE A 1074 91.05 -19.16 -2.79
N ASN A 1075 92.00 -18.72 -3.62
CA ASN A 1075 91.90 -17.40 -4.24
C ASN A 1075 90.99 -17.47 -5.46
N VAL A 1076 89.73 -17.05 -5.28
CA VAL A 1076 88.67 -17.02 -6.31
C VAL A 1076 88.95 -16.10 -7.50
N ASN A 1077 89.96 -15.22 -7.42
CA ASN A 1077 90.35 -14.34 -8.53
C ASN A 1077 91.25 -15.04 -9.57
N LYS A 1078 91.58 -16.32 -9.41
CA LYS A 1078 92.30 -17.08 -10.45
C LYS A 1078 91.37 -17.33 -11.64
N ASP A 1079 91.89 -17.16 -12.86
CA ASP A 1079 91.15 -17.32 -14.11
C ASP A 1079 90.40 -18.67 -14.22
N LYS A 1080 90.96 -19.73 -13.61
CA LYS A 1080 90.34 -21.06 -13.60
C LYS A 1080 88.97 -21.14 -12.92
N TYR A 1081 88.54 -20.12 -12.17
CA TYR A 1081 87.22 -20.07 -11.51
C TYR A 1081 86.22 -19.15 -12.21
N GLN A 1082 86.65 -18.36 -13.22
CA GLN A 1082 85.77 -17.38 -13.87
C GLN A 1082 84.59 -18.05 -14.60
N ALA A 1083 84.82 -19.18 -15.26
CA ALA A 1083 83.78 -19.92 -15.97
C ALA A 1083 82.66 -20.42 -15.03
N PHE A 1084 83.02 -20.80 -13.80
CA PHE A 1084 82.06 -21.19 -12.77
C PHE A 1084 81.18 -20.01 -12.33
N PHE A 1085 81.77 -18.86 -11.98
CA PHE A 1085 81.00 -17.69 -11.55
C PHE A 1085 80.14 -17.10 -12.70
N ALA A 1086 80.59 -17.21 -13.95
CA ALA A 1086 79.82 -16.81 -15.12
C ALA A 1086 78.68 -17.78 -15.47
N ALA A 1087 78.66 -18.99 -14.91
CA ALA A 1087 77.63 -19.99 -15.16
C ALA A 1087 76.39 -19.85 -14.25
N PHE A 1088 76.39 -18.90 -13.30
CA PHE A 1088 75.21 -18.63 -12.47
C PHE A 1088 74.06 -18.05 -13.29
N PRO A 1089 72.80 -18.43 -13.01
CA PRO A 1089 71.65 -17.82 -13.65
C PRO A 1089 71.58 -16.31 -13.35
N GLU A 1090 71.38 -15.49 -14.39
CA GLU A 1090 71.34 -14.02 -14.25
C GLU A 1090 70.11 -13.53 -13.48
N HIS A 1091 68.98 -14.24 -13.61
CA HIS A 1091 67.71 -13.88 -13.00
C HIS A 1091 67.30 -14.83 -11.88
N PRO A 1092 66.65 -14.30 -10.81
CA PRO A 1092 66.05 -15.14 -9.79
C PRO A 1092 64.95 -16.02 -10.40
N PRO A 1093 64.84 -17.29 -9.99
CA PRO A 1093 63.73 -18.11 -10.41
C PRO A 1093 62.39 -17.59 -9.86
N ARG A 1094 61.31 -17.76 -10.63
CA ARG A 1094 59.94 -17.36 -10.24
C ARG A 1094 59.20 -18.43 -9.43
N THR A 1095 59.85 -19.54 -9.08
CA THR A 1095 59.25 -20.63 -8.31
C THR A 1095 60.13 -21.04 -7.13
N ARG A 1096 59.52 -21.28 -5.98
CA ARG A 1096 60.19 -21.77 -4.76
C ARG A 1096 60.89 -23.10 -5.01
N ARG A 1097 60.30 -23.95 -5.84
CA ARG A 1097 60.90 -25.23 -6.26
C ARG A 1097 62.26 -25.04 -6.95
N SER A 1098 62.38 -24.05 -7.83
CA SER A 1098 63.63 -23.75 -8.51
C SER A 1098 64.69 -23.18 -7.54
N TYR A 1099 64.28 -22.37 -6.56
CA TYR A 1099 65.17 -21.97 -5.45
C TYR A 1099 65.68 -23.19 -4.68
N ARG A 1100 64.82 -24.16 -4.36
CA ARG A 1100 65.27 -25.39 -3.67
C ARG A 1100 66.20 -26.24 -4.52
N LEU A 1101 65.97 -26.33 -5.82
CA LEU A 1101 66.89 -26.99 -6.74
C LEU A 1101 68.26 -26.31 -6.71
N PHE A 1102 68.27 -24.97 -6.71
CA PHE A 1102 69.48 -24.19 -6.55
C PHE A 1102 70.17 -24.53 -5.23
N ASP A 1103 69.47 -24.41 -4.08
CA ASP A 1103 70.01 -24.70 -2.74
C ASP A 1103 70.60 -26.12 -2.62
N LYS A 1104 69.90 -27.11 -3.17
CA LYS A 1104 70.33 -28.52 -3.19
C LYS A 1104 71.62 -28.71 -4.00
N GLU A 1105 71.77 -28.00 -5.11
CA GLU A 1105 72.98 -28.10 -5.94
C GLU A 1105 74.16 -27.33 -5.33
N ILE A 1106 73.95 -26.11 -4.84
CA ILE A 1106 75.05 -25.28 -4.31
C ILE A 1106 75.67 -25.83 -3.01
N ARG A 1107 74.93 -26.66 -2.26
CA ARG A 1107 75.44 -27.35 -1.06
C ARG A 1107 76.34 -28.54 -1.38
N LYS A 1108 76.45 -28.97 -2.65
CA LYS A 1108 77.33 -30.06 -3.04
C LYS A 1108 78.77 -29.56 -3.21
N GLU A 1109 79.74 -30.38 -2.84
CA GLU A 1109 81.14 -30.10 -3.15
C GLU A 1109 81.43 -30.32 -4.64
N PRO A 1110 82.29 -29.49 -5.28
CA PRO A 1110 83.10 -28.40 -4.72
C PRO A 1110 82.40 -27.01 -4.65
N MET A 1111 81.12 -26.92 -5.02
CA MET A 1111 80.36 -25.66 -5.08
C MET A 1111 80.24 -24.97 -3.73
N ALA A 1112 79.95 -25.72 -2.67
CA ALA A 1112 79.86 -25.19 -1.31
C ALA A 1112 81.16 -24.51 -0.87
N THR A 1113 82.31 -25.14 -1.15
CA THR A 1113 83.62 -24.55 -0.86
C THR A 1113 83.90 -23.29 -1.69
N LEU A 1114 83.47 -23.24 -2.96
CA LEU A 1114 83.64 -22.06 -3.82
C LEU A 1114 82.80 -20.86 -3.36
N LEU A 1115 81.60 -21.10 -2.85
CA LEU A 1115 80.65 -20.05 -2.47
C LEU A 1115 80.91 -19.45 -1.08
N THR A 1116 81.57 -20.19 -0.19
CA THR A 1116 81.88 -19.76 1.18
C THR A 1116 83.13 -18.87 1.29
N GLN A 1117 83.88 -18.64 0.21
CA GLN A 1117 85.09 -17.82 0.26
C GLN A 1117 84.76 -16.33 0.39
N GLN A 1118 85.57 -15.62 1.17
CA GLN A 1118 85.35 -14.21 1.54
C GLN A 1118 85.26 -13.24 0.34
N HIS A 1119 85.81 -13.61 -0.83
CA HIS A 1119 85.80 -12.79 -2.03
C HIS A 1119 84.75 -13.22 -3.10
N SER A 1120 84.03 -14.32 -2.87
CA SER A 1120 83.04 -14.87 -3.81
C SER A 1120 81.82 -13.96 -4.00
N GLN A 1121 81.41 -13.26 -2.94
CA GLN A 1121 80.20 -12.41 -2.92
C GLN A 1121 80.21 -11.33 -4.02
N SER A 1122 81.39 -10.79 -4.33
CA SER A 1122 81.56 -9.76 -5.39
C SER A 1122 81.41 -10.29 -6.82
N LYS A 1123 81.34 -11.60 -7.00
CA LYS A 1123 81.29 -12.30 -8.31
C LYS A 1123 79.94 -12.98 -8.57
N LEU A 1124 79.02 -12.96 -7.61
CA LEU A 1124 77.72 -13.61 -7.69
C LEU A 1124 76.62 -12.58 -8.01
N PRO A 1125 75.56 -12.97 -8.75
CA PRO A 1125 74.37 -12.14 -8.90
C PRO A 1125 73.75 -11.77 -7.55
N ASP A 1126 73.14 -10.58 -7.44
CA ASP A 1126 72.53 -10.08 -6.20
C ASP A 1126 71.52 -11.05 -5.57
N TRP A 1127 70.73 -11.74 -6.40
CA TRP A 1127 69.74 -12.70 -5.92
C TRP A 1127 70.39 -13.95 -5.31
N VAL A 1128 71.53 -14.37 -5.86
CA VAL A 1128 72.32 -15.50 -5.32
C VAL A 1128 72.94 -15.11 -3.99
N ASN A 1129 73.51 -13.90 -3.89
CA ASN A 1129 74.03 -13.38 -2.63
C ASN A 1129 72.96 -13.31 -1.54
N LYS A 1130 71.73 -12.89 -1.89
CA LYS A 1130 70.58 -12.90 -0.97
C LYS A 1130 70.12 -14.30 -0.59
N ALA A 1131 70.14 -15.25 -1.52
CA ALA A 1131 69.76 -16.63 -1.25
C ALA A 1131 70.76 -17.33 -0.31
N ILE A 1132 72.07 -17.10 -0.51
CA ILE A 1132 73.14 -17.69 0.30
C ILE A 1132 73.30 -16.97 1.66
N GLY A 1133 73.04 -15.66 1.72
CA GLY A 1133 73.20 -14.86 2.94
C GLY A 1133 72.03 -14.92 3.95
N ASN A 1134 70.98 -15.69 3.66
CA ASN A 1134 69.79 -15.86 4.49
C ASN A 1134 69.82 -17.15 5.36
N GLU A 1135 70.99 -17.76 5.56
CA GLU A 1135 71.21 -18.82 6.56
C GLU A 1135 71.60 -18.27 7.94
#